data_AF-A0A2D5Z9W9-F1
#
_entry.id   AF-A0A2D5Z9W9-F1
#
_cell.length_a   1.000
_cell.length_b   1.000
_cell.length_c   1.000
_cell.angle_alpha   90.00
_cell.angle_beta   90.00
_cell.angle_gamma   90.00
#
_symmetry.space_group_name_H-M   'P 1'
#
loop_
_entity.id
_entity.type
_entity.pdbx_description
1 polymer ?
#
loop_
_entity_poly.entity_id
_entity_poly.type
_entity_poly.pdbx_seq_one_letter_code
_entity_poly.pdbx_strand_id
1 'polypeptide(L)'
;MPTTSSRRSASPGYPRCLDLTGTWKFTYTRSLDPGRPDVPDASAFSTTMPVPGFWDDHHERLQSTDWWSSADLTPAQTALTARRIYPEESAFETLRYLRGIGWYRRTFRLPAALTRGRPCTALLEFREVAYRARVWVNGAEAGSHLGSRSAFQMDISGLCGTGNELIVAVGNDKKETGEVPYHCGRCGGILGPVQLRVAGPGAVLDLFVRAGDDLQTVAWTAQLKLPSQARGLQLCWRIRSWKGGRVVARGQQPVEGRGETTIEWHERVPGIRPWSLAEPNLYVAEVELVHRGRTWDRFTRRFGLRKWSRDGHTLKLNGEPFYSRANCRSTHYPNHAGVPLDKQSYLDDAARMKQTGFNTMKFLKMAPTTACYEAADEIGMIVSPSTDFSRKLPKSEWDRGCRELGEMVRTLRHYPSVSIYCLSAEQICTERFLDLLSRLYESVKQQDTGSLVLACHGARGIEYGLDMLDEKVLGEPFWHHSDRMRRLAACSDVIGQYPEGMLSYMCPGRTTWRDVDVRAPVYARPMLSHEVGMKGTYLDLRNEKRYRHLFPPVYYQRTRRQLEQAGLLHKAEIYYRLSCRVQQVVRKYALEEIRLCRSLAGYEYLGDTDHYGIVQSYPCGFRDEFHVLKPGESPREIRRYQNDSVLLLDFKDRKRRTCWGGDPFQGTWTIAHHGDRPIARGTLAWQLRDGDKVLLSGRTIVDKIERGRVTQLARLDLRWPELTRPARLNLRGTLSGNGLRIANDWDFWVFPRREPPKVSARCDPGIRQRLQGRYPSLADRQKDAKLWITSEFAARHLAHIRRGGDVLLLGTEPFPTWSLVNPIATGHSSARFHQLGTIVHDHPIFRGFPHDGFGDWQFYPLLDGDSSCIHLADADWPFDPILEVISSDKHVRRQASIFEARVDGGRLFVFACDFDLAQPSAAFLLDSVMSYVQGARFKPKVRWEPGSLRKILSKPVKRSVARRSVACPVANKPPPCEGAANDRTWRRAAPLVSTLAATAGPVTEADDDYHAGAGAAARVGAADPAAKLDFSARLRLLHDRDFLYVAVEVTAVKYFPWRDNFGKPFSQPDSLCVEYSGMQYGIAPTTTSLVLMGHGAIRTDLRARASITNPSKSKLLYRAALPRALSDGSDADQPSAATSPECLDVDITVFHGEDVDRRTHSLPAIPFHLRLDLQA
;
A
#
# COMPACT_ATOMS: atom_id res chain seq x y z
N MET A 1 -21.98 49.28 9.06
CA MET A 1 -21.68 49.68 10.46
C MET A 1 -22.79 49.19 11.36
N PRO A 2 -22.51 48.49 12.46
CA PRO A 2 -23.47 48.31 13.56
C PRO A 2 -23.11 49.23 14.74
N THR A 3 -24.17 49.79 15.33
CA THR A 3 -24.23 50.82 16.35
C THR A 3 -23.66 50.39 17.71
N THR A 4 -23.01 51.36 18.35
CA THR A 4 -22.36 51.34 19.66
C THR A 4 -23.30 51.04 20.82
N SER A 5 -23.12 49.90 21.50
CA SER A 5 -23.63 49.69 22.87
C SER A 5 -22.51 49.93 23.89
N SER A 6 -22.80 50.75 24.89
CA SER A 6 -21.94 51.18 25.99
C SER A 6 -20.98 50.12 26.53
N ARG A 7 -19.67 50.38 26.39
CA ARG A 7 -18.59 49.67 27.08
C ARG A 7 -18.69 49.94 28.59
N ARG A 8 -19.35 49.06 29.35
CA ARG A 8 -18.96 48.84 30.74
C ARG A 8 -17.56 48.22 30.72
N SER A 9 -16.57 48.94 31.22
CA SER A 9 -15.19 48.46 31.35
C SER A 9 -15.18 47.18 32.20
N ALA A 10 -14.98 46.04 31.56
CA ALA A 10 -14.75 44.78 32.25
C ALA A 10 -13.49 44.94 33.12
N SER A 11 -13.61 44.72 34.44
CA SER A 11 -12.47 44.67 35.35
C SER A 11 -11.38 43.74 34.80
N PRO A 12 -10.08 44.07 34.94
CA PRO A 12 -9.00 43.20 34.50
C PRO A 12 -8.96 41.96 35.40
N GLY A 13 -9.67 40.92 35.01
CA GLY A 13 -9.70 39.62 35.67
C GLY A 13 -8.78 38.61 34.97
N TYR A 14 -8.40 37.56 35.69
CA TYR A 14 -7.69 36.43 35.09
C TYR A 14 -8.65 35.54 34.27
N PRO A 15 -8.12 34.84 33.26
CA PRO A 15 -6.78 34.95 32.73
C PRO A 15 -6.71 36.07 31.70
N ARG A 16 -5.48 36.54 31.46
CA ARG A 16 -5.19 37.36 30.29
C ARG A 16 -4.37 36.55 29.31
N CYS A 17 -4.95 36.27 28.15
CA CYS A 17 -4.23 35.69 27.02
C CYS A 17 -3.68 36.82 26.14
N LEU A 18 -2.40 36.76 25.83
CA LEU A 18 -1.71 37.63 24.89
C LEU A 18 -1.33 36.79 23.68
N ASP A 19 -1.75 37.22 22.50
CA ASP A 19 -1.32 36.61 21.25
C ASP A 19 0.09 37.13 20.89
N LEU A 20 1.06 36.22 20.88
CA LEU A 20 2.44 36.48 20.49
C LEU A 20 2.71 36.04 19.04
N THR A 21 1.68 35.67 18.29
CA THR A 21 1.72 35.39 16.85
C THR A 21 1.98 36.66 16.04
N GLY A 22 2.43 36.54 14.79
CA GLY A 22 2.74 37.64 13.88
C GLY A 22 4.17 37.60 13.36
N THR A 23 4.72 38.75 12.96
CA THR A 23 6.08 38.82 12.42
C THR A 23 7.11 39.01 13.53
N TRP A 24 8.09 38.10 13.61
CA TRP A 24 9.17 38.14 14.61
C TRP A 24 10.49 38.53 13.94
N LYS A 25 11.40 39.12 14.71
CA LYS A 25 12.79 39.30 14.25
C LYS A 25 13.45 37.93 14.12
N PHE A 26 14.25 37.73 13.08
CA PHE A 26 14.80 36.43 12.71
C PHE A 26 16.26 36.50 12.30
N THR A 27 17.03 35.46 12.65
CA THR A 27 18.35 35.18 12.10
C THR A 27 18.60 33.67 12.04
N TYR A 28 19.68 33.26 11.38
CA TYR A 28 20.04 31.87 11.19
C TYR A 28 21.50 31.65 11.59
N THR A 29 21.76 30.50 12.23
CA THR A 29 23.13 30.02 12.45
C THR A 29 23.30 28.59 11.94
N ARG A 30 24.49 28.32 11.40
CA ARG A 30 24.86 27.02 10.79
C ARG A 30 25.11 25.90 11.80
N SER A 31 25.12 26.18 13.11
CA SER A 31 25.51 25.21 14.14
C SER A 31 24.72 23.90 14.04
N LEU A 32 25.45 22.78 14.13
CA LEU A 32 24.92 21.40 14.14
C LEU A 32 25.02 20.75 15.54
N ASP A 33 25.42 21.51 16.57
CA ASP A 33 25.40 21.06 17.96
C ASP A 33 24.28 21.78 18.75
N PRO A 34 23.11 21.14 18.92
CA PRO A 34 21.95 21.71 19.58
C PRO A 34 21.97 21.54 21.12
N GLY A 35 23.09 21.12 21.70
CA GLY A 35 23.23 20.85 23.14
C GLY A 35 23.06 22.09 24.01
N ARG A 36 23.51 23.27 23.54
CA ARG A 36 23.24 24.59 24.13
C ARG A 36 23.84 25.69 23.23
N PRO A 37 23.13 26.17 22.20
CA PRO A 37 23.72 27.14 21.28
C PRO A 37 23.81 28.53 21.92
N ASP A 38 24.87 29.28 21.63
CA ASP A 38 25.02 30.66 22.09
C ASP A 38 23.95 31.56 21.46
N VAL A 39 23.28 32.34 22.30
CA VAL A 39 22.23 33.28 21.88
C VAL A 39 22.87 34.37 21.01
N PRO A 40 22.43 34.58 19.76
CA PRO A 40 22.99 35.61 18.90
C PRO A 40 22.77 37.01 19.45
N ASP A 41 23.71 37.90 19.18
CA ASP A 41 23.59 39.31 19.51
C ASP A 41 22.35 39.95 18.88
N ALA A 42 21.83 40.97 19.56
CA ALA A 42 20.66 41.73 19.15
C ALA A 42 20.72 42.24 17.69
N SER A 43 21.92 42.59 17.22
CA SER A 43 22.21 43.08 15.86
C SER A 43 22.18 41.99 14.80
N ALA A 44 22.34 40.71 15.18
CA ALA A 44 22.36 39.59 14.23
C ALA A 44 20.97 39.30 13.62
N PHE A 45 19.90 39.78 14.25
CA PHE A 45 18.51 39.65 13.78
C PHE A 45 18.20 40.62 12.63
N SER A 46 18.81 40.37 11.47
CA SER A 46 18.77 41.24 10.28
C SER A 46 17.50 41.12 9.43
N THR A 47 16.66 40.12 9.67
CA THR A 47 15.41 39.93 8.91
C THR A 47 14.23 39.59 9.82
N THR A 48 13.08 39.25 9.23
CA THR A 48 11.89 38.84 9.98
C THR A 48 11.29 37.55 9.44
N MET A 49 10.57 36.82 10.28
CA MET A 49 9.88 35.57 9.92
C MET A 49 8.45 35.61 10.45
N PRO A 50 7.42 35.25 9.66
CA PRO A 50 6.09 35.06 10.23
C PRO A 50 6.08 33.87 11.18
N VAL A 51 5.33 34.03 12.25
CA VAL A 51 4.95 32.99 13.19
C VAL A 51 3.43 32.99 13.19
N PRO A 52 2.75 31.92 12.73
CA PRO A 52 3.34 30.69 12.22
C PRO A 52 3.94 30.82 10.80
N GLY A 53 4.93 29.99 10.47
CA GLY A 53 5.55 29.94 9.13
C GLY A 53 6.70 28.91 9.01
N PHE A 54 6.84 28.31 7.83
CA PHE A 54 8.03 27.53 7.46
C PHE A 54 9.11 28.45 6.90
N TRP A 55 10.38 28.22 7.25
CA TRP A 55 11.48 29.04 6.73
C TRP A 55 11.55 29.02 5.19
N ASP A 56 11.40 27.83 4.61
CA ASP A 56 11.63 27.58 3.18
C ASP A 56 10.51 28.16 2.28
N ASP A 57 9.34 28.48 2.83
CA ASP A 57 8.28 29.24 2.13
C ASP A 57 8.63 30.73 1.99
N HIS A 58 9.68 31.21 2.65
CA HIS A 58 10.14 32.60 2.65
C HIS A 58 11.53 32.79 2.04
N HIS A 59 11.90 31.92 1.11
CA HIS A 59 13.22 31.87 0.47
C HIS A 59 13.71 33.23 -0.06
N GLU A 60 12.86 33.99 -0.78
CA GLU A 60 13.23 35.32 -1.32
C GLU A 60 13.67 36.30 -0.21
N ARG A 61 12.99 36.26 0.95
CA ARG A 61 13.34 37.09 2.10
C ARG A 61 14.63 36.63 2.76
N LEU A 62 14.87 35.33 2.81
CA LEU A 62 16.10 34.78 3.39
C LEU A 62 17.31 35.05 2.49
N GLN A 63 17.12 35.01 1.17
CA GLN A 63 18.15 35.30 0.17
C GLN A 63 18.71 36.72 0.25
N SER A 64 17.93 37.68 0.75
CA SER A 64 18.37 39.07 0.89
C SER A 64 19.18 39.35 2.16
N THR A 65 19.56 38.31 2.91
CA THR A 65 20.32 38.46 4.17
C THR A 65 21.82 38.21 3.97
N ASP A 66 22.65 38.91 4.74
CA ASP A 66 24.12 38.79 4.62
C ASP A 66 24.63 37.38 4.94
N TRP A 67 23.94 36.64 5.80
CA TRP A 67 24.31 35.28 6.18
C TRP A 67 23.92 34.22 5.13
N TRP A 68 23.06 34.56 4.16
CA TRP A 68 22.51 33.58 3.20
C TRP A 68 23.58 32.85 2.40
N SER A 69 24.63 33.56 1.96
CA SER A 69 25.75 32.98 1.20
C SER A 69 26.49 31.87 1.95
N SER A 70 26.41 31.88 3.29
CA SER A 70 27.03 30.91 4.19
C SER A 70 26.04 29.87 4.75
N ALA A 71 24.76 29.96 4.37
CA ALA A 71 23.71 29.08 4.85
C ALA A 71 23.94 27.62 4.43
N ASP A 72 23.73 26.69 5.36
CA ASP A 72 23.74 25.26 5.04
C ASP A 72 22.40 24.87 4.43
N LEU A 73 22.29 25.04 3.12
CA LEU A 73 21.23 24.44 2.33
C LEU A 73 21.59 22.98 2.08
N THR A 74 20.62 22.07 2.22
CA THR A 74 20.83 20.74 1.66
C THR A 74 21.22 20.86 0.19
N PRO A 75 22.22 20.11 -0.29
CA PRO A 75 22.38 19.94 -1.72
C PRO A 75 21.02 19.57 -2.30
N ALA A 76 20.68 20.05 -3.51
CA ALA A 76 19.57 19.43 -4.23
C ALA A 76 19.96 17.96 -4.36
N GLN A 77 19.35 17.10 -3.56
CA GLN A 77 19.57 15.69 -3.68
C GLN A 77 18.70 15.26 -4.86
N THR A 78 19.23 15.39 -6.07
CA THR A 78 19.17 14.23 -6.96
C THR A 78 19.87 13.15 -6.15
N ALA A 79 19.14 12.19 -5.58
CA ALA A 79 19.75 11.11 -4.83
C ALA A 79 20.78 10.39 -5.73
N LEU A 80 22.03 10.83 -5.66
CA LEU A 80 23.19 10.34 -6.40
C LEU A 80 23.94 9.28 -5.57
N THR A 81 23.24 8.59 -4.67
CA THR A 81 23.68 7.33 -4.07
C THR A 81 22.89 6.18 -4.68
N ALA A 82 23.04 6.03 -5.99
CA ALA A 82 22.75 4.81 -6.74
C ALA A 82 23.77 3.69 -6.41
N ARG A 83 24.03 3.42 -5.13
CA ARG A 83 24.81 2.26 -4.70
C ARG A 83 23.92 1.35 -3.86
N ARG A 84 23.33 0.38 -4.57
CA ARG A 84 22.44 -0.70 -4.11
C ARG A 84 21.07 -0.24 -3.65
N ILE A 85 20.12 -0.22 -4.59
CA ILE A 85 18.76 -0.81 -4.56
C ILE A 85 18.15 -0.42 -5.93
N TYR A 86 17.73 -1.43 -6.72
CA TYR A 86 17.14 -1.43 -8.08
C TYR A 86 17.43 -0.26 -9.07
N PRO A 87 17.91 -0.51 -10.31
CA PRO A 87 18.15 0.54 -11.36
C PRO A 87 16.90 1.27 -11.88
N GLU A 88 15.79 1.13 -11.17
CA GLU A 88 14.42 1.24 -11.66
C GLU A 88 13.54 2.03 -10.66
N GLU A 89 14.03 2.32 -9.45
CA GLU A 89 13.35 3.16 -8.47
C GLU A 89 13.73 4.64 -8.68
N SER A 90 12.70 5.48 -8.88
CA SER A 90 12.79 6.93 -9.04
C SER A 90 13.57 7.53 -7.88
N ALA A 91 14.68 8.22 -8.18
CA ALA A 91 15.27 9.17 -7.25
C ALA A 91 14.18 10.18 -6.90
N PHE A 92 13.65 10.09 -5.68
CA PHE A 92 12.72 11.09 -5.18
C PHE A 92 13.52 12.36 -4.93
N GLU A 93 13.29 13.36 -5.75
CA GLU A 93 13.98 14.63 -5.61
C GLU A 93 13.42 15.35 -4.38
N THR A 94 14.30 15.64 -3.42
CA THR A 94 13.95 16.40 -2.22
C THR A 94 14.20 17.89 -2.45
N LEU A 95 13.37 18.72 -1.84
CA LEU A 95 13.61 20.17 -1.78
C LEU A 95 15.02 20.47 -1.25
N ARG A 96 15.66 21.51 -1.80
CA ARG A 96 16.71 22.21 -1.05
C ARG A 96 16.01 22.92 0.11
N TYR A 97 16.41 22.61 1.33
CA TYR A 97 15.88 23.26 2.52
C TYR A 97 17.01 23.74 3.42
N LEU A 98 16.75 24.82 4.17
CA LEU A 98 17.67 25.41 5.12
C LEU A 98 17.87 24.48 6.32
N ARG A 99 19.12 24.12 6.64
CA ARG A 99 19.48 23.31 7.82
C ARG A 99 20.25 24.13 8.84
N GLY A 100 19.89 24.01 10.11
CA GLY A 100 20.61 24.66 11.21
C GLY A 100 19.63 25.16 12.27
N ILE A 101 19.94 26.30 12.85
CA ILE A 101 19.14 26.92 13.91
C ILE A 101 18.58 28.25 13.42
N GLY A 102 17.24 28.33 13.36
CA GLY A 102 16.53 29.59 13.17
C GLY A 102 16.23 30.22 14.53
N TRP A 103 16.66 31.46 14.71
CA TRP A 103 16.48 32.22 15.94
C TRP A 103 15.38 33.25 15.77
N TYR A 104 14.41 33.23 16.68
CA TYR A 104 13.30 34.16 16.72
C TYR A 104 13.42 35.06 17.94
N ARG A 105 13.17 36.35 17.76
CA ARG A 105 13.20 37.34 18.85
C ARG A 105 11.95 38.22 18.84
N ARG A 106 11.33 38.36 20.00
CA ARG A 106 10.16 39.22 20.23
C ARG A 106 10.16 39.78 21.65
N THR A 107 9.53 40.93 21.82
CA THR A 107 9.29 41.50 23.16
C THR A 107 7.82 41.43 23.53
N PHE A 108 7.53 41.35 24.83
CA PHE A 108 6.18 41.38 25.37
C PHE A 108 6.16 42.05 26.74
N ARG A 109 4.97 42.42 27.22
CA ARG A 109 4.76 42.97 28.57
C ARG A 109 3.69 42.19 29.29
N LEU A 110 3.94 41.89 30.56
CA LEU A 110 2.90 41.32 31.41
C LEU A 110 1.85 42.40 31.74
N PRO A 111 0.55 42.05 31.84
CA PRO A 111 -0.48 43.01 32.21
C PRO A 111 -0.28 43.47 33.66
N ALA A 112 0.22 44.70 33.85
CA ALA A 112 0.58 45.22 35.17
C ALA A 112 -0.56 45.16 36.21
N ALA A 113 -1.81 45.32 35.76
CA ALA A 113 -3.01 45.21 36.60
C ALA A 113 -3.20 43.80 37.23
N LEU A 114 -2.59 42.78 36.64
CA LEU A 114 -2.68 41.37 37.07
C LEU A 114 -1.39 40.86 37.72
N THR A 115 -0.27 41.56 37.58
CA THR A 115 1.04 40.99 37.97
C THR A 115 1.80 41.82 38.99
N ARG A 116 1.49 43.13 39.14
CA ARG A 116 2.20 43.97 40.11
C ARG A 116 1.79 43.63 41.54
N GLY A 117 2.74 43.10 42.33
CA GLY A 117 2.56 42.78 43.76
C GLY A 117 1.61 41.60 44.03
N ARG A 118 1.34 40.75 43.03
CA ARG A 118 0.42 39.61 43.15
C ARG A 118 1.07 38.34 42.58
N PRO A 119 0.98 37.18 43.29
CA PRO A 119 1.40 35.91 42.71
C PRO A 119 0.53 35.57 41.50
N CYS A 120 1.17 35.22 40.40
CA CYS A 120 0.53 34.87 39.13
C CYS A 120 1.29 33.72 38.46
N THR A 121 0.61 33.01 37.57
CA THR A 121 1.20 31.96 36.73
C THR A 121 1.20 32.43 35.28
N ALA A 122 2.37 32.57 34.68
CA ALA A 122 2.58 32.94 33.28
C ALA A 122 2.98 31.70 32.47
N LEU A 123 2.06 31.17 31.66
CA LEU A 123 2.26 30.01 30.81
C LEU A 123 2.50 30.46 29.37
N LEU A 124 3.69 30.17 28.84
CA LEU A 124 4.01 30.36 27.43
C LEU A 124 3.66 29.08 26.67
N GLU A 125 2.74 29.18 25.73
CA GLU A 125 2.16 28.06 24.98
C GLU A 125 2.58 28.13 23.50
N PHE A 126 3.21 27.07 23.02
CA PHE A 126 3.54 26.86 21.61
C PHE A 126 2.62 25.78 21.04
N ARG A 127 1.87 26.10 19.99
CA ARG A 127 0.95 25.14 19.38
C ARG A 127 1.65 24.09 18.53
N GLU A 128 2.69 24.48 17.79
CA GLU A 128 3.42 23.57 16.91
C GLU A 128 4.80 24.16 16.56
N VAL A 129 5.86 23.36 16.74
CA VAL A 129 7.23 23.70 16.31
C VAL A 129 7.82 22.49 15.58
N ALA A 130 8.54 22.75 14.49
CA ALA A 130 9.30 21.74 13.75
C ALA A 130 10.80 22.09 13.79
N TYR A 131 11.67 21.32 14.47
CA TYR A 131 11.44 20.11 15.27
C TYR A 131 11.82 20.27 16.74
N ARG A 132 12.96 20.91 17.01
CA ARG A 132 13.45 21.17 18.37
C ARG A 132 13.26 22.64 18.69
N ALA A 133 12.82 22.98 19.90
CA ALA A 133 12.76 24.33 20.41
C ALA A 133 13.60 24.48 21.68
N ARG A 134 14.29 25.61 21.83
CA ARG A 134 14.78 26.12 23.13
C ARG A 134 14.31 27.55 23.31
N VAL A 135 13.97 27.90 24.54
CA VAL A 135 13.31 29.17 24.84
C VAL A 135 14.09 29.89 25.94
N TRP A 136 14.33 31.18 25.75
CA TRP A 136 14.90 32.08 26.74
C TRP A 136 13.96 33.25 26.99
N VAL A 137 13.87 33.64 28.26
CA VAL A 137 13.16 34.84 28.70
C VAL A 137 14.12 35.70 29.50
N ASN A 138 14.34 36.94 29.06
CA ASN A 138 15.26 37.88 29.71
C ASN A 138 16.67 37.31 29.96
N GLY A 139 17.22 36.58 28.98
CA GLY A 139 18.54 35.94 29.06
C GLY A 139 18.59 34.62 29.82
N ALA A 140 17.56 34.27 30.60
CA ALA A 140 17.48 32.99 31.31
C ALA A 140 16.78 31.91 30.47
N GLU A 141 17.32 30.70 30.45
CA GLU A 141 16.75 29.55 29.74
C GLU A 141 15.46 29.08 30.45
N ALA A 142 14.33 29.14 29.75
CA ALA A 142 13.02 28.72 30.24
C ALA A 142 12.78 27.21 30.06
N GLY A 143 13.38 26.62 29.03
CA GLY A 143 13.29 25.19 28.78
C GLY A 143 13.54 24.81 27.32
N SER A 144 13.39 23.53 27.04
CA SER A 144 13.51 22.96 25.70
C SER A 144 12.36 22.00 25.40
N HIS A 145 12.09 21.81 24.11
CA HIS A 145 11.11 20.86 23.62
C HIS A 145 11.67 20.11 22.41
N LEU A 146 11.43 18.81 22.37
CA LEU A 146 11.78 17.94 21.27
C LEU A 146 10.53 17.14 20.91
N GLY A 147 9.96 17.37 19.73
CA GLY A 147 8.73 16.69 19.36
C GLY A 147 8.33 16.95 17.91
N SER A 148 7.73 15.93 17.29
CA SER A 148 7.26 15.99 15.91
C SER A 148 5.93 16.73 15.83
N ARG A 149 5.96 18.08 15.84
CA ARG A 149 4.75 18.94 15.72
C ARG A 149 3.75 18.80 16.89
N SER A 150 4.22 18.42 18.08
CA SER A 150 3.43 18.45 19.32
C SER A 150 3.35 19.86 19.91
N ALA A 151 2.25 20.15 20.61
CA ALA A 151 2.12 21.37 21.40
C ALA A 151 2.85 21.21 22.74
N PHE A 152 3.46 22.29 23.22
CA PHE A 152 4.10 22.31 24.54
C PHE A 152 3.88 23.66 25.24
N GLN A 153 3.99 23.64 26.55
CA GLN A 153 3.87 24.84 27.38
C GLN A 153 4.98 24.91 28.42
N MET A 154 5.36 26.12 28.80
CA MET A 154 6.40 26.39 29.79
C MET A 154 5.90 27.41 30.80
N ASP A 155 6.16 27.17 32.08
CA ASP A 155 5.93 28.18 33.12
C ASP A 155 7.12 29.14 33.17
N ILE A 156 6.89 30.39 32.81
CA ILE A 156 7.88 31.45 32.77
C ILE A 156 7.68 32.50 33.88
N SER A 157 6.84 32.20 34.88
CA SER A 157 6.46 33.14 35.95
C SER A 157 7.66 33.74 36.66
N GLY A 158 8.65 32.91 37.00
CA GLY A 158 9.87 33.33 37.70
C GLY A 158 10.89 34.08 36.84
N LEU A 159 10.69 34.13 35.51
CA LEU A 159 11.62 34.75 34.56
C LEU A 159 11.15 36.12 34.06
N CYS A 160 9.90 36.49 34.37
CA CYS A 160 9.28 37.69 33.82
C CYS A 160 9.48 38.94 34.69
N GLY A 161 9.71 40.08 34.04
CA GLY A 161 9.69 41.43 34.59
C GLY A 161 8.63 42.33 33.93
N THR A 162 8.82 43.65 34.04
CA THR A 162 7.89 44.67 33.51
C THR A 162 7.93 44.80 31.98
N GLY A 163 9.12 44.61 31.39
CA GLY A 163 9.34 44.41 29.96
C GLY A 163 10.12 43.12 29.76
N ASN A 164 9.70 42.31 28.79
CA ASN A 164 10.26 40.98 28.60
C ASN A 164 10.75 40.78 27.18
N GLU A 165 11.90 40.14 27.06
CA GLU A 165 12.43 39.61 25.82
C GLU A 165 12.22 38.10 25.77
N LEU A 166 11.73 37.63 24.63
CA LEU A 166 11.54 36.22 24.30
C LEU A 166 12.45 35.87 23.11
N ILE A 167 13.32 34.90 23.32
CA ILE A 167 14.17 34.32 22.27
C ILE A 167 13.82 32.84 22.14
N VAL A 168 13.65 32.38 20.90
CA VAL A 168 13.36 30.98 20.60
C VAL A 168 14.34 30.49 19.54
N ALA A 169 15.12 29.46 19.88
CA ALA A 169 15.94 28.73 18.91
C ALA A 169 15.14 27.54 18.41
N VAL A 170 14.95 27.45 17.10
CA VAL A 170 14.31 26.31 16.44
C VAL A 170 15.35 25.58 15.61
N GLY A 171 15.56 24.29 15.90
CA GLY A 171 16.50 23.41 15.19
C GLY A 171 15.77 22.35 14.37
N ASN A 172 16.31 22.02 13.20
CA ASN A 172 15.78 21.00 12.30
C ASN A 172 16.78 19.86 11.97
N ASP A 173 17.84 19.75 12.77
CA ASP A 173 18.81 18.67 12.70
C ASP A 173 18.28 17.41 13.40
N LYS A 174 18.17 16.29 12.68
CA LYS A 174 17.88 14.98 13.28
C LYS A 174 18.91 13.96 12.79
N LYS A 175 19.74 13.47 13.71
CA LYS A 175 20.64 12.32 13.49
C LYS A 175 20.06 11.00 14.01
N GLU A 176 19.02 11.01 14.86
CA GLU A 176 18.80 9.91 15.83
C GLU A 176 17.42 9.22 15.85
N THR A 177 16.48 9.54 14.96
CA THR A 177 15.31 8.67 14.74
C THR A 177 15.21 8.35 13.27
N GLY A 178 14.63 7.19 12.95
CA GLY A 178 14.35 6.74 11.58
C GLY A 178 13.84 7.87 10.70
N GLU A 179 14.25 7.79 9.43
CA GLU A 179 13.89 8.67 8.32
C GLU A 179 12.45 9.17 8.48
N VAL A 180 12.23 10.48 8.31
CA VAL A 180 10.91 11.04 7.97
C VAL A 180 10.97 11.28 6.47
N PRO A 181 10.51 10.36 5.62
CA PRO A 181 10.56 10.51 4.19
C PRO A 181 9.15 10.94 3.75
N TYR A 182 8.99 11.89 2.84
CA TYR A 182 9.46 11.57 1.51
C TYR A 182 9.76 12.76 0.58
N HIS A 183 9.24 13.99 0.69
CA HIS A 183 9.60 15.03 -0.32
C HIS A 183 9.77 16.50 0.15
N CYS A 184 9.27 16.90 1.33
CA CYS A 184 9.46 18.26 1.87
C CYS A 184 10.69 18.42 2.79
N GLY A 185 11.47 17.36 2.99
CA GLY A 185 12.67 17.44 3.83
C GLY A 185 12.40 17.83 5.28
N ARG A 186 13.40 18.42 5.93
CA ARG A 186 13.38 18.80 7.36
C ARG A 186 13.08 20.29 7.54
N CYS A 187 12.12 20.86 6.80
CA CYS A 187 11.80 22.29 6.93
C CYS A 187 11.56 22.69 8.40
N GLY A 188 12.25 23.75 8.84
CA GLY A 188 12.12 24.28 10.19
C GLY A 188 11.10 25.41 10.29
N GLY A 189 10.56 25.63 11.49
CA GLY A 189 9.61 26.72 11.71
C GLY A 189 8.84 26.62 13.03
N ILE A 190 8.28 27.75 13.45
CA ILE A 190 7.18 27.76 14.42
C ILE A 190 5.90 27.70 13.59
N LEU A 191 5.20 26.57 13.58
CA LEU A 191 4.14 26.26 12.62
C LEU A 191 2.74 26.54 13.16
N GLY A 192 2.63 26.78 14.46
CA GLY A 192 1.38 27.13 15.12
C GLY A 192 1.46 28.45 15.89
N PRO A 193 0.31 28.97 16.35
CA PRO A 193 0.26 30.16 17.20
C PRO A 193 1.14 30.04 18.46
N VAL A 194 1.65 31.19 18.92
CA VAL A 194 2.35 31.33 20.20
C VAL A 194 1.53 32.25 21.09
N GLN A 195 1.20 31.79 22.29
CA GLN A 195 0.33 32.51 23.22
C GLN A 195 0.95 32.58 24.60
N LEU A 196 0.74 33.70 25.30
CA LEU A 196 1.08 33.83 26.71
C LEU A 196 -0.20 33.95 27.52
N ARG A 197 -0.45 32.98 28.39
CA ARG A 197 -1.59 32.97 29.31
C ARG A 197 -1.14 33.33 30.71
N VAL A 198 -1.67 34.44 31.23
CA VAL A 198 -1.43 34.89 32.60
C VAL A 198 -2.64 34.56 33.45
N ALA A 199 -2.48 33.59 34.35
CA ALA A 199 -3.44 33.18 35.35
C ALA A 199 -3.04 33.73 36.74
N GLY A 200 -3.93 33.58 37.72
CA GLY A 200 -3.68 33.85 39.13
C GLY A 200 -2.74 32.81 39.76
N PRO A 201 -2.80 32.60 41.09
CA PRO A 201 -1.92 31.66 41.78
C PRO A 201 -2.08 30.19 41.39
N GLY A 202 -3.18 29.84 40.73
CA GLY A 202 -3.41 28.51 40.15
C GLY A 202 -3.94 28.62 38.73
N ALA A 203 -3.65 27.60 37.93
CA ALA A 203 -3.97 27.55 36.50
C ALA A 203 -4.52 26.19 36.09
N VAL A 204 -5.37 26.16 35.07
CA VAL A 204 -5.79 24.95 34.36
C VAL A 204 -4.75 24.67 33.28
N LEU A 205 -4.02 23.56 33.41
CA LEU A 205 -2.98 23.15 32.48
C LEU A 205 -3.55 22.41 31.27
N ASP A 206 -4.52 21.52 31.50
CA ASP A 206 -5.20 20.81 30.43
C ASP A 206 -6.66 20.48 30.81
N LEU A 207 -7.50 20.31 29.78
CA LEU A 207 -8.89 19.93 29.90
C LEU A 207 -9.23 18.95 28.77
N PHE A 208 -9.56 17.71 29.16
CA PHE A 208 -10.02 16.68 28.25
C PHE A 208 -11.47 16.29 28.56
N VAL A 209 -12.27 16.19 27.50
CA VAL A 209 -13.68 15.85 27.57
C VAL A 209 -13.96 14.71 26.61
N ARG A 210 -14.57 13.63 27.10
CA ARG A 210 -14.96 12.45 26.31
C ARG A 210 -16.41 12.05 26.55
N ALA A 211 -16.97 11.28 25.63
CA ALA A 211 -18.31 10.75 25.78
C ALA A 211 -18.33 9.57 26.76
N GLY A 212 -19.35 9.52 27.61
CA GLY A 212 -19.76 8.31 28.32
C GLY A 212 -20.49 7.34 27.40
N ASP A 213 -20.82 6.17 27.94
CA ASP A 213 -21.37 5.05 27.16
C ASP A 213 -22.73 5.32 26.52
N ASP A 214 -23.54 6.18 27.14
CA ASP A 214 -24.87 6.58 26.70
C ASP A 214 -24.86 7.74 25.68
N LEU A 215 -23.68 8.27 25.31
CA LEU A 215 -23.50 9.47 24.47
C LEU A 215 -24.25 10.72 24.98
N GLN A 216 -24.67 10.72 26.25
CA GLN A 216 -25.33 11.84 26.95
C GLN A 216 -24.52 12.29 28.16
N THR A 217 -23.67 11.41 28.68
CA THR A 217 -22.74 11.68 29.76
C THR A 217 -21.45 12.26 29.21
N VAL A 218 -20.98 13.32 29.85
CA VAL A 218 -19.73 14.02 29.57
C VAL A 218 -18.75 13.65 30.68
N ALA A 219 -17.68 12.94 30.33
CA ALA A 219 -16.59 12.60 31.24
C ALA A 219 -15.47 13.63 31.09
N TRP A 220 -15.05 14.21 32.22
CA TRP A 220 -14.10 15.30 32.28
C TRP A 220 -12.83 14.88 33.01
N THR A 221 -11.69 15.32 32.51
CA THR A 221 -10.40 15.25 33.19
C THR A 221 -9.75 16.64 33.08
N ALA A 222 -9.50 17.29 34.22
CA ALA A 222 -8.78 18.57 34.26
C ALA A 222 -7.47 18.43 35.02
N GLN A 223 -6.38 18.88 34.41
CA GLN A 223 -5.07 18.99 35.05
C GLN A 223 -4.86 20.42 35.51
N LEU A 224 -4.53 20.61 36.78
CA LEU A 224 -4.43 21.90 37.43
C LEU A 224 -3.03 22.08 38.02
N LYS A 225 -2.52 23.31 37.96
CA LYS A 225 -1.40 23.77 38.78
C LYS A 225 -1.95 24.59 39.93
N LEU A 226 -1.67 24.17 41.15
CA LEU A 226 -2.15 24.78 42.38
C LEU A 226 -0.98 25.24 43.27
N PRO A 227 -1.20 26.25 44.12
CA PRO A 227 -0.26 26.59 45.19
C PRO A 227 0.04 25.41 46.13
N SER A 228 1.06 25.56 46.98
CA SER A 228 1.54 24.51 47.90
C SER A 228 0.47 23.97 48.87
N GLN A 229 -0.54 24.77 49.22
CA GLN A 229 -1.78 24.33 49.87
C GLN A 229 -2.97 25.12 49.33
N ALA A 230 -3.78 24.48 48.49
CA ALA A 230 -4.94 25.11 47.88
C ALA A 230 -6.23 24.49 48.47
N ARG A 231 -7.00 25.29 49.23
CA ARG A 231 -8.30 24.89 49.82
C ARG A 231 -9.41 25.87 49.43
N GLY A 232 -10.63 25.37 49.32
CA GLY A 232 -11.81 26.19 48.97
C GLY A 232 -11.74 26.76 47.56
N LEU A 233 -11.11 26.04 46.63
CA LEU A 233 -11.22 26.33 45.21
C LEU A 233 -12.43 25.59 44.63
N GLN A 234 -13.00 26.18 43.58
CA GLN A 234 -14.11 25.63 42.82
C GLN A 234 -13.77 25.71 41.34
N LEU A 235 -13.96 24.62 40.61
CA LEU A 235 -13.93 24.60 39.15
C LEU A 235 -15.36 24.77 38.64
N CYS A 236 -15.73 25.99 38.27
CA CYS A 236 -17.02 26.31 37.68
C CYS A 236 -16.97 26.01 36.18
N TRP A 237 -17.86 25.17 35.65
CA TRP A 237 -17.82 24.76 34.25
C TRP A 237 -19.14 25.05 33.53
N ARG A 238 -19.05 25.26 32.21
CA ARG A 238 -20.19 25.46 31.30
C ARG A 238 -19.91 24.77 29.96
N ILE A 239 -20.94 24.20 29.35
CA ILE A 239 -20.91 23.72 27.97
C ILE A 239 -21.75 24.67 27.11
N ARG A 240 -21.18 25.16 26.01
CA ARG A 240 -21.89 25.96 25.02
C ARG A 240 -21.92 25.29 23.66
N SER A 241 -22.98 25.48 22.89
CA SER A 241 -22.95 25.14 21.47
C SER A 241 -21.90 25.99 20.76
N TRP A 242 -21.06 25.37 19.93
CA TRP A 242 -20.05 26.10 19.16
C TRP A 242 -20.71 27.12 18.23
N LYS A 243 -21.73 26.66 17.49
CA LYS A 243 -22.59 27.53 16.68
C LYS A 243 -23.64 28.18 17.59
N GLY A 244 -23.69 29.51 17.62
CA GLY A 244 -24.70 30.29 18.34
C GLY A 244 -24.47 30.51 19.85
N GLY A 245 -23.50 29.83 20.47
CA GLY A 245 -23.07 30.12 21.85
C GLY A 245 -24.07 29.80 22.97
N ARG A 246 -25.12 29.01 22.68
CA ARG A 246 -26.17 28.65 23.64
C ARG A 246 -25.59 27.77 24.75
N VAL A 247 -25.80 28.12 26.01
CA VAL A 247 -25.41 27.29 27.15
C VAL A 247 -26.29 26.04 27.18
N VAL A 248 -25.67 24.86 27.15
CA VAL A 248 -26.32 23.54 27.16
C VAL A 248 -26.29 22.93 28.56
N ALA A 249 -25.23 23.16 29.32
CA ALA A 249 -25.09 22.71 30.71
C ALA A 249 -24.13 23.61 31.49
N ARG A 250 -24.22 23.55 32.82
CA ARG A 250 -23.28 24.20 33.74
C ARG A 250 -23.26 23.48 35.09
N GLY A 251 -22.15 23.59 35.80
CA GLY A 251 -22.02 23.04 37.15
C GLY A 251 -20.73 23.49 37.80
N GLN A 252 -20.40 22.87 38.93
CA GLN A 252 -19.24 23.20 39.75
C GLN A 252 -18.63 21.92 40.32
N GLN A 253 -17.31 21.92 40.54
CA GLN A 253 -16.60 20.83 41.18
C GLN A 253 -15.64 21.41 42.23
N PRO A 254 -15.65 20.90 43.48
CA PRO A 254 -14.68 21.32 44.49
C PRO A 254 -13.26 20.91 44.06
N VAL A 255 -12.29 21.78 44.33
CA VAL A 255 -10.87 21.55 44.03
C VAL A 255 -10.07 21.67 45.31
N GLU A 256 -9.38 20.58 45.65
CA GLU A 256 -8.41 20.52 46.73
C GLU A 256 -7.15 19.83 46.24
N GLY A 257 -5.98 20.35 46.62
CA GLY A 257 -4.72 19.78 46.17
C GLY A 257 -3.53 20.70 46.39
N ARG A 258 -2.40 20.29 45.81
CA ARG A 258 -1.14 21.02 45.84
C ARG A 258 -0.34 20.70 44.58
N GLY A 259 0.40 21.68 44.08
CA GLY A 259 1.21 21.48 42.88
C GLY A 259 0.37 21.04 41.68
N GLU A 260 0.87 20.09 40.90
CA GLU A 260 0.07 19.50 39.81
C GLU A 260 -0.95 18.50 40.38
N THR A 261 -2.23 18.74 40.07
CA THR A 261 -3.36 17.94 40.57
C THR A 261 -4.31 17.63 39.41
N THR A 262 -4.73 16.37 39.30
CA THR A 262 -5.74 15.94 38.32
C THR A 262 -7.08 15.73 39.03
N ILE A 263 -8.16 16.27 38.46
CA ILE A 263 -9.53 16.01 38.90
C ILE A 263 -10.33 15.38 37.76
N GLU A 264 -11.17 14.41 38.10
CA GLU A 264 -12.03 13.70 37.17
C GLU A 264 -13.47 13.71 37.68
N TRP A 265 -14.42 13.95 36.79
CA TRP A 265 -15.85 13.91 37.11
C TRP A 265 -16.70 13.58 35.88
N HIS A 266 -17.94 13.18 36.13
CA HIS A 266 -18.91 12.83 35.10
C HIS A 266 -20.19 13.62 35.28
N GLU A 267 -20.75 14.14 34.19
CA GLU A 267 -22.01 14.85 34.20
C GLU A 267 -22.93 14.33 33.10
N ARG A 268 -24.17 13.98 33.45
CA ARG A 268 -25.18 13.66 32.45
C ARG A 268 -25.77 14.95 31.90
N VAL A 269 -25.74 15.13 30.58
CA VAL A 269 -26.25 16.31 29.88
C VAL A 269 -27.35 15.89 28.90
N PRO A 270 -28.62 15.74 29.36
CA PRO A 270 -29.71 15.32 28.49
C PRO A 270 -29.90 16.24 27.28
N GLY A 271 -30.02 15.65 26.09
CA GLY A 271 -30.23 16.37 24.84
C GLY A 271 -28.94 16.88 24.18
N ILE A 272 -27.76 16.62 24.76
CA ILE A 272 -26.51 16.83 24.04
C ILE A 272 -26.46 15.89 22.83
N ARG A 273 -26.16 16.42 21.65
CA ARG A 273 -26.06 15.62 20.43
C ARG A 273 -24.61 15.25 20.14
N PRO A 274 -24.31 13.98 19.80
CA PRO A 274 -22.95 13.57 19.46
C PRO A 274 -22.50 14.15 18.12
N TRP A 275 -21.19 14.23 17.96
CA TRP A 275 -20.52 14.50 16.70
C TRP A 275 -20.57 13.26 15.80
N SER A 276 -20.89 13.49 14.53
CA SER A 276 -20.83 12.50 13.45
C SER A 276 -20.44 13.17 12.14
N LEU A 277 -20.19 12.38 11.09
CA LEU A 277 -19.82 12.93 9.77
C LEU A 277 -20.97 13.70 9.10
N ALA A 278 -22.22 13.30 9.36
CA ALA A 278 -23.41 13.95 8.82
C ALA A 278 -23.83 15.15 9.67
N GLU A 279 -23.72 15.00 10.99
CA GLU A 279 -24.02 16.05 11.97
C GLU A 279 -22.79 16.32 12.85
N PRO A 280 -21.87 17.20 12.40
CA PRO A 280 -20.68 17.57 13.17
C PRO A 280 -21.04 18.52 14.33
N ASN A 281 -21.81 18.03 15.31
CA ASN A 281 -22.20 18.79 16.50
C ASN A 281 -20.96 19.07 17.36
N LEU A 282 -20.60 20.35 17.48
CA LEU A 282 -19.45 20.83 18.26
C LEU A 282 -19.90 21.73 19.40
N TYR A 283 -19.15 21.67 20.49
CA TYR A 283 -19.38 22.44 21.72
C TYR A 283 -18.08 23.06 22.22
N VAL A 284 -18.21 24.03 23.12
CA VAL A 284 -17.11 24.62 23.87
C VAL A 284 -17.32 24.31 25.35
N ALA A 285 -16.36 23.63 25.95
CA ALA A 285 -16.23 23.45 27.38
C ALA A 285 -15.46 24.65 27.93
N GLU A 286 -16.11 25.44 28.78
CA GLU A 286 -15.51 26.55 29.51
C GLU A 286 -15.37 26.13 30.97
N VAL A 287 -14.17 26.25 31.54
CA VAL A 287 -13.93 26.04 32.97
C VAL A 287 -13.29 27.29 33.58
N GLU A 288 -13.70 27.64 34.79
CA GLU A 288 -13.20 28.78 35.57
C GLU A 288 -12.73 28.26 36.91
N LEU A 289 -11.44 28.41 37.21
CA LEU A 289 -10.89 28.11 38.53
C LEU A 289 -11.13 29.32 39.44
N VAL A 290 -11.94 29.14 40.47
CA VAL A 290 -12.42 30.23 41.34
C VAL A 290 -11.99 29.97 42.78
N HIS A 291 -11.47 31.00 43.45
CA HIS A 291 -11.16 30.98 44.87
C HIS A 291 -11.77 32.21 45.57
N ARG A 292 -12.59 31.98 46.61
CA ARG A 292 -13.27 33.06 47.38
C ARG A 292 -13.98 34.09 46.48
N GLY A 293 -14.70 33.61 45.47
CA GLY A 293 -15.44 34.44 44.51
C GLY A 293 -14.58 35.14 43.44
N ARG A 294 -13.26 34.95 43.43
CA ARG A 294 -12.35 35.52 42.42
C ARG A 294 -11.88 34.44 41.45
N THR A 295 -12.00 34.70 40.15
CA THR A 295 -11.45 33.83 39.10
C THR A 295 -9.94 33.92 39.07
N TRP A 296 -9.27 32.79 39.23
CA TRP A 296 -7.82 32.62 39.06
C TRP A 296 -7.47 32.23 37.63
N ASP A 297 -8.29 31.45 36.94
CA ASP A 297 -8.05 31.09 35.55
C ASP A 297 -9.36 30.76 34.83
N ARG A 298 -9.33 30.82 33.50
CA ARG A 298 -10.41 30.41 32.60
C ARG A 298 -9.80 29.67 31.43
N PHE A 299 -10.25 28.45 31.24
CA PHE A 299 -9.79 27.62 30.15
C PHE A 299 -10.96 27.23 29.27
N THR A 300 -10.75 27.25 27.96
CA THR A 300 -11.78 26.89 26.98
C THR A 300 -11.26 25.82 26.04
N ARG A 301 -12.05 24.79 25.82
CA ARG A 301 -11.73 23.70 24.90
C ARG A 301 -12.93 23.40 23.99
N ARG A 302 -12.70 23.38 22.68
CA ARG A 302 -13.70 22.87 21.74
C ARG A 302 -13.68 21.34 21.75
N PHE A 303 -14.86 20.72 21.71
CA PHE A 303 -15.01 19.26 21.71
C PHE A 303 -16.28 18.83 20.98
N GLY A 304 -16.39 17.53 20.71
CA GLY A 304 -17.62 16.89 20.25
C GLY A 304 -17.69 15.47 20.83
N LEU A 305 -18.87 15.06 21.30
CA LEU A 305 -19.04 13.73 21.87
C LEU A 305 -19.10 12.68 20.77
N ARG A 306 -18.26 11.67 20.82
CA ARG A 306 -18.36 10.49 19.96
C ARG A 306 -17.78 9.28 20.67
N LYS A 307 -18.12 8.10 20.18
CA LYS A 307 -17.57 6.84 20.68
C LYS A 307 -17.22 5.91 19.54
N TRP A 308 -15.99 5.41 19.55
CA TRP A 308 -15.58 4.31 18.69
C TRP A 308 -15.82 2.98 19.40
N SER A 309 -16.25 1.98 18.64
CA SER A 309 -16.31 0.60 19.08
C SER A 309 -16.10 -0.34 17.90
N ARG A 310 -15.92 -1.61 18.20
CA ARG A 310 -15.82 -2.68 17.21
C ARG A 310 -16.71 -3.84 17.60
N ASP A 311 -17.20 -4.55 16.61
CA ASP A 311 -18.01 -5.75 16.75
C ASP A 311 -17.54 -6.77 15.71
N GLY A 312 -16.77 -7.76 16.16
CA GLY A 312 -15.96 -8.60 15.28
C GLY A 312 -15.06 -7.77 14.36
N HIS A 313 -15.32 -7.87 13.04
CA HIS A 313 -14.62 -7.13 11.99
C HIS A 313 -15.26 -5.80 11.62
N THR A 314 -16.41 -5.47 12.22
CA THR A 314 -17.13 -4.23 11.93
C THR A 314 -16.62 -3.11 12.83
N LEU A 315 -16.22 -2.00 12.22
CA LEU A 315 -15.92 -0.76 12.91
C LEU A 315 -17.22 0.05 13.12
N LYS A 316 -17.41 0.65 14.31
CA LYS A 316 -18.60 1.42 14.65
C LYS A 316 -18.25 2.81 15.19
N LEU A 317 -19.00 3.83 14.75
CA LEU A 317 -18.98 5.19 15.27
C LEU A 317 -20.35 5.49 15.88
N ASN A 318 -20.38 5.84 17.17
CA ASN A 318 -21.59 6.10 17.95
C ASN A 318 -22.57 4.90 17.94
N GLY A 319 -22.03 3.68 17.93
CA GLY A 319 -22.82 2.43 17.85
C GLY A 319 -23.23 2.04 16.43
N GLU A 320 -23.04 2.92 15.44
CA GLU A 320 -23.44 2.67 14.05
C GLU A 320 -22.27 2.17 13.19
N PRO A 321 -22.49 1.22 12.26
CA PRO A 321 -21.44 0.72 11.38
C PRO A 321 -20.78 1.84 10.56
N PHE A 322 -19.45 1.84 10.55
CA PHE A 322 -18.61 2.79 9.84
C PHE A 322 -17.70 2.03 8.88
N TYR A 323 -17.73 2.41 7.61
CA TYR A 323 -16.83 1.88 6.59
C TYR A 323 -15.87 2.99 6.13
N SER A 324 -14.58 2.82 6.43
CA SER A 324 -13.57 3.82 6.11
C SER A 324 -13.29 3.83 4.61
N ARG A 325 -13.57 4.95 3.96
CA ARG A 325 -13.14 5.25 2.60
C ARG A 325 -12.08 6.33 2.75
N ALA A 326 -10.86 5.88 3.00
CA ALA A 326 -9.75 6.75 3.30
C ALA A 326 -8.98 7.13 2.03
N ASN A 327 -8.63 8.41 1.92
CA ASN A 327 -7.61 8.89 1.00
C ASN A 327 -6.28 8.87 1.75
N CYS A 328 -5.43 7.91 1.42
CA CYS A 328 -4.03 7.88 1.82
C CYS A 328 -3.30 8.98 1.04
N ARG A 329 -2.81 9.98 1.76
CA ARG A 329 -2.19 11.16 1.17
C ARG A 329 -0.84 11.48 1.77
N SER A 330 -0.01 12.07 0.93
CA SER A 330 1.19 12.79 1.33
C SER A 330 0.88 14.29 1.48
N THR A 331 1.81 15.05 2.01
CA THR A 331 1.62 16.45 2.42
C THR A 331 2.21 17.47 1.45
N HIS A 332 2.36 17.10 0.18
CA HIS A 332 3.00 17.95 -0.81
C HIS A 332 1.97 18.73 -1.61
N TYR A 333 2.22 20.03 -1.67
CA TYR A 333 1.46 20.98 -2.46
C TYR A 333 2.42 21.61 -3.46
N PRO A 334 2.08 21.68 -4.76
CA PRO A 334 3.04 22.01 -5.82
C PRO A 334 3.72 23.38 -5.68
N ASN A 335 3.19 24.27 -4.84
CA ASN A 335 3.69 25.64 -4.64
C ASN A 335 4.01 26.00 -3.17
N HIS A 336 4.11 25.01 -2.27
CA HIS A 336 4.46 25.23 -0.86
C HIS A 336 5.45 24.17 -0.39
N ALA A 337 6.51 24.57 0.31
CA ALA A 337 7.46 23.64 0.91
C ALA A 337 6.79 22.83 2.03
N GLY A 338 5.89 23.46 2.78
CA GLY A 338 5.15 22.85 3.88
C GLY A 338 3.71 22.42 3.56
N VAL A 339 3.01 21.99 4.61
CA VAL A 339 1.56 21.84 4.61
C VAL A 339 0.87 23.19 4.78
N PRO A 340 -0.38 23.37 4.31
CA PRO A 340 -1.18 24.53 4.65
C PRO A 340 -1.22 24.73 6.16
N LEU A 341 -1.02 25.98 6.58
CA LEU A 341 -1.14 26.41 7.97
C LEU A 341 -2.53 26.98 8.28
N ASP A 342 -3.32 27.27 7.23
CA ASP A 342 -4.65 27.85 7.34
C ASP A 342 -5.76 26.79 7.26
N LYS A 343 -6.86 27.05 7.97
CA LYS A 343 -8.01 26.14 8.02
C LYS A 343 -8.79 26.08 6.69
N GLN A 344 -8.80 27.16 5.91
CA GLN A 344 -9.61 27.26 4.70
C GLN A 344 -9.11 26.29 3.63
N SER A 345 -7.80 26.17 3.45
CA SER A 345 -7.17 25.20 2.56
C SER A 345 -7.63 23.76 2.85
N TYR A 346 -7.70 23.37 4.13
CA TYR A 346 -8.20 22.04 4.52
C TYR A 346 -9.72 21.88 4.36
N LEU A 347 -10.50 22.94 4.56
CA LEU A 347 -11.96 22.90 4.30
C LEU A 347 -12.25 22.67 2.82
N ASP A 348 -11.57 23.40 1.93
CA ASP A 348 -11.73 23.27 0.48
C ASP A 348 -11.31 21.88 0.02
N ASP A 349 -10.23 21.35 0.60
CA ASP A 349 -9.73 20.04 0.24
C ASP A 349 -10.61 18.89 0.75
N ALA A 350 -11.06 18.97 2.01
CA ALA A 350 -12.04 18.02 2.55
C ALA A 350 -13.37 18.08 1.78
N ALA A 351 -13.79 19.26 1.31
CA ALA A 351 -14.96 19.40 0.45
C ALA A 351 -14.78 18.68 -0.91
N ARG A 352 -13.62 18.83 -1.57
CA ARG A 352 -13.29 18.10 -2.81
C ARG A 352 -13.28 16.59 -2.61
N MET A 353 -12.71 16.12 -1.50
CA MET A 353 -12.70 14.70 -1.14
C MET A 353 -14.11 14.17 -0.87
N LYS A 354 -14.97 14.95 -0.19
CA LYS A 354 -16.37 14.59 0.01
C LYS A 354 -17.15 14.51 -1.31
N GLN A 355 -16.84 15.33 -2.31
CA GLN A 355 -17.47 15.25 -3.63
C GLN A 355 -17.23 13.89 -4.30
N THR A 356 -16.04 13.33 -4.16
CA THR A 356 -15.66 11.99 -4.68
C THR A 356 -15.99 10.84 -3.74
N GLY A 357 -16.64 11.10 -2.59
CA GLY A 357 -17.19 10.07 -1.72
C GLY A 357 -16.25 9.57 -0.60
N PHE A 358 -15.08 10.17 -0.43
CA PHE A 358 -14.22 9.92 0.72
C PHE A 358 -14.85 10.44 2.02
N ASN A 359 -14.54 9.77 3.12
CA ASN A 359 -14.99 10.14 4.45
C ASN A 359 -13.85 10.20 5.49
N THR A 360 -12.65 9.74 5.10
CA THR A 360 -11.45 9.73 5.94
C THR A 360 -10.25 10.34 5.21
N MET A 361 -9.52 11.22 5.89
CA MET A 361 -8.19 11.72 5.51
C MET A 361 -7.12 10.92 6.26
N LYS A 362 -6.36 10.09 5.55
CA LYS A 362 -5.25 9.32 6.13
C LYS A 362 -3.92 9.95 5.73
N PHE A 363 -3.19 10.48 6.70
CA PHE A 363 -1.87 11.04 6.45
C PHE A 363 -0.83 9.92 6.59
N LEU A 364 0.02 9.76 5.57
CA LEU A 364 1.08 8.76 5.58
C LEU A 364 2.34 9.31 6.25
N LYS A 365 2.86 8.56 7.24
CA LYS A 365 4.11 8.83 7.99
C LYS A 365 4.20 10.19 8.70
N MET A 366 3.08 10.89 8.92
CA MET A 366 3.06 12.14 9.68
C MET A 366 1.68 12.55 10.20
N ALA A 367 1.69 13.53 11.11
CA ALA A 367 0.53 14.28 11.55
C ALA A 367 0.45 15.65 10.83
N PRO A 368 -0.72 16.05 10.31
CA PRO A 368 -0.95 17.40 9.79
C PRO A 368 -1.01 18.43 10.93
N THR A 369 -1.02 19.71 10.54
CA THR A 369 -1.17 20.86 11.46
C THR A 369 -2.55 20.87 12.13
N THR A 370 -2.66 21.60 13.24
CA THR A 370 -3.93 21.77 13.99
C THR A 370 -5.10 22.24 13.12
N ALA A 371 -4.85 23.12 12.15
CA ALA A 371 -5.83 23.62 11.18
C ALA A 371 -6.56 22.50 10.40
N CYS A 372 -5.92 21.36 10.15
CA CYS A 372 -6.53 20.22 9.48
C CYS A 372 -7.63 19.58 10.33
N TYR A 373 -7.37 19.35 11.61
CA TYR A 373 -8.35 18.75 12.52
C TYR A 373 -9.49 19.72 12.80
N GLU A 374 -9.18 21.03 12.86
CA GLU A 374 -10.23 22.03 13.02
C GLU A 374 -11.21 22.06 11.85
N ALA A 375 -10.68 22.00 10.62
CA ALA A 375 -11.49 21.90 9.40
C ALA A 375 -12.29 20.59 9.36
N ALA A 376 -11.65 19.46 9.70
CA ALA A 376 -12.25 18.15 9.69
C ALA A 376 -13.40 18.00 10.70
N ASP A 377 -13.23 18.55 11.91
CA ASP A 377 -14.28 18.63 12.93
C ASP A 377 -15.51 19.37 12.40
N GLU A 378 -15.30 20.52 11.74
CA GLU A 378 -16.36 21.43 11.29
C GLU A 378 -17.12 20.87 10.07
N ILE A 379 -16.40 20.24 9.14
CA ILE A 379 -17.00 19.70 7.92
C ILE A 379 -17.55 18.27 8.12
N GLY A 380 -17.19 17.58 9.21
CA GLY A 380 -17.59 16.18 9.45
C GLY A 380 -16.77 15.20 8.61
N MET A 381 -15.45 15.26 8.73
CA MET A 381 -14.48 14.37 8.07
C MET A 381 -13.64 13.67 9.14
N ILE A 382 -13.33 12.39 8.93
CA ILE A 382 -12.41 11.67 9.80
C ILE A 382 -10.97 11.98 9.43
N VAL A 383 -10.08 12.08 10.42
CA VAL A 383 -8.62 12.19 10.22
C VAL A 383 -7.92 11.00 10.88
N SER A 384 -6.96 10.40 10.20
CA SER A 384 -6.05 9.40 10.77
C SER A 384 -4.62 9.96 10.67
N PRO A 385 -4.09 10.53 11.77
CA PRO A 385 -2.69 10.95 11.84
C PRO A 385 -1.79 9.72 11.97
N SER A 386 -0.56 9.83 11.48
CA SER A 386 0.43 8.76 11.61
C SER A 386 1.80 9.23 12.07
N THR A 387 2.62 8.29 12.48
CA THR A 387 4.04 8.46 12.78
C THR A 387 4.88 7.53 11.88
N ASP A 388 6.20 7.70 11.88
CA ASP A 388 7.13 6.83 11.13
C ASP A 388 8.09 6.07 12.07
N PHE A 389 7.55 5.52 13.17
CA PHE A 389 8.35 4.67 14.04
C PHE A 389 8.80 3.44 13.25
N SER A 390 10.12 3.24 13.16
CA SER A 390 10.70 2.16 12.38
C SER A 390 11.29 1.07 13.27
N ARG A 391 11.42 -0.15 12.72
CA ARG A 391 12.13 -1.26 13.38
C ARG A 391 13.59 -0.97 13.70
N LYS A 392 14.16 0.09 13.11
CA LYS A 392 15.55 0.53 13.32
C LYS A 392 15.71 1.43 14.55
N LEU A 393 14.62 1.89 15.19
CA LEU A 393 14.72 2.75 16.37
C LEU A 393 15.49 2.01 17.50
N PRO A 394 16.61 2.58 18.00
CA PRO A 394 17.37 1.99 19.12
C PRO A 394 16.50 1.86 20.37
N LYS A 395 16.73 0.81 21.16
CA LYS A 395 15.98 0.59 22.42
C LYS A 395 16.13 1.75 23.40
N SER A 396 17.29 2.42 23.43
CA SER A 396 17.53 3.62 24.24
C SER A 396 16.56 4.77 23.93
N GLU A 397 16.01 4.81 22.73
CA GLU A 397 15.11 5.87 22.27
C GLU A 397 13.63 5.51 22.37
N TRP A 398 13.29 4.33 22.87
CA TRP A 398 11.90 3.88 22.96
C TRP A 398 11.09 4.76 23.92
N ASP A 399 11.64 5.06 25.10
CA ASP A 399 10.95 5.91 26.07
C ASP A 399 10.77 7.34 25.55
N ARG A 400 11.75 7.85 24.80
CA ARG A 400 11.62 9.13 24.08
C ARG A 400 10.47 9.06 23.07
N GLY A 401 10.43 8.02 22.24
CA GLY A 401 9.36 7.82 21.26
C GLY A 401 7.97 7.71 21.90
N CYS A 402 7.85 6.98 23.01
CA CYS A 402 6.60 6.89 23.78
C CYS A 402 6.16 8.25 24.33
N ARG A 403 7.09 9.08 24.84
CA ARG A 403 6.79 10.44 25.31
C ARG A 403 6.31 11.35 24.18
N GLU A 404 7.06 11.40 23.07
CA GLU A 404 6.70 12.22 21.89
C GLU A 404 5.32 11.83 21.33
N LEU A 405 5.04 10.52 21.22
CA LEU A 405 3.73 10.03 20.79
C LEU A 405 2.62 10.41 21.80
N GLY A 406 2.88 10.29 23.10
CA GLY A 406 1.92 10.66 24.14
C GLY A 406 1.57 12.16 24.10
N GLU A 407 2.55 13.03 23.88
CA GLU A 407 2.34 14.48 23.71
C GLU A 407 1.51 14.78 22.46
N MET A 408 1.77 14.09 21.35
CA MET A 408 0.96 14.19 20.14
C MET A 408 -0.49 13.77 20.41
N VAL A 409 -0.73 12.62 21.05
CA VAL A 409 -2.09 12.17 21.39
C VAL A 409 -2.78 13.16 22.32
N ARG A 410 -2.09 13.68 23.34
CA ARG A 410 -2.63 14.70 24.24
C ARG A 410 -3.02 15.99 23.50
N THR A 411 -2.24 16.37 22.50
CA THR A 411 -2.52 17.54 21.64
C THR A 411 -3.74 17.31 20.74
N LEU A 412 -4.01 16.07 20.34
CA LEU A 412 -4.99 15.73 19.31
C LEU A 412 -6.31 15.14 19.84
N ARG A 413 -6.33 14.58 21.06
CA ARG A 413 -7.46 13.82 21.61
C ARG A 413 -8.77 14.60 21.74
N HIS A 414 -8.72 15.94 21.79
CA HIS A 414 -9.94 16.76 21.89
C HIS A 414 -10.63 17.01 20.56
N TYR A 415 -10.00 16.67 19.43
CA TYR A 415 -10.61 16.84 18.12
C TYR A 415 -11.51 15.62 17.81
N PRO A 416 -12.85 15.79 17.75
CA PRO A 416 -13.77 14.70 17.41
C PRO A 416 -13.56 14.10 16.00
N SER A 417 -12.74 14.68 15.12
CA SER A 417 -12.38 14.09 13.81
C SER A 417 -11.28 13.02 13.88
N VAL A 418 -10.39 13.03 14.90
CA VAL A 418 -9.19 12.16 14.96
C VAL A 418 -9.59 10.73 15.27
N SER A 419 -9.57 9.80 14.32
CA SER A 419 -10.15 8.46 14.49
C SER A 419 -9.18 7.40 14.99
N ILE A 420 -8.12 7.18 14.20
CA ILE A 420 -7.21 6.04 14.29
C ILE A 420 -5.79 6.61 14.26
N TYR A 421 -5.04 6.44 15.34
CA TYR A 421 -3.61 6.73 15.38
C TYR A 421 -2.85 5.61 14.70
N CYS A 422 -2.12 5.93 13.65
CA CYS A 422 -1.32 4.96 12.91
C CYS A 422 0.15 5.05 13.33
N LEU A 423 0.68 4.04 14.04
CA LEU A 423 2.01 4.15 14.67
C LEU A 423 3.17 4.00 13.69
N SER A 424 2.95 3.26 12.61
CA SER A 424 3.99 2.96 11.62
C SER A 424 3.40 2.55 10.28
N ALA A 425 4.24 2.52 9.25
CA ALA A 425 3.89 2.07 7.90
C ALA A 425 4.95 1.12 7.32
N GLU A 426 4.47 0.01 6.73
CA GLU A 426 5.19 -0.94 5.89
C GLU A 426 6.46 -1.57 6.49
N GLN A 427 6.53 -1.62 7.81
CA GLN A 427 7.64 -2.24 8.50
C GLN A 427 7.50 -3.75 8.51
N ILE A 428 8.65 -4.43 8.55
CA ILE A 428 8.71 -5.85 8.88
C ILE A 428 8.52 -5.99 10.40
N CYS A 429 7.42 -6.61 10.79
CA CYS A 429 7.00 -6.87 12.17
C CYS A 429 7.80 -8.01 12.81
N THR A 430 9.10 -7.78 13.04
CA THR A 430 9.91 -8.65 13.89
C THR A 430 9.45 -8.57 15.34
N GLU A 431 9.90 -9.52 16.16
CA GLU A 431 9.51 -9.63 17.55
C GLU A 431 9.85 -8.36 18.33
N ARG A 432 11.06 -7.85 18.15
CA ARG A 432 11.53 -6.59 18.73
C ARG A 432 10.69 -5.39 18.29
N PHE A 433 10.25 -5.36 17.04
CA PHE A 433 9.43 -4.24 16.56
C PHE A 433 8.01 -4.30 17.12
N LEU A 434 7.44 -5.50 17.24
CA LEU A 434 6.16 -5.70 17.92
C LEU A 434 6.23 -5.30 19.40
N ASP A 435 7.36 -5.51 20.10
CA ASP A 435 7.56 -4.98 21.46
C ASP A 435 7.51 -3.45 21.53
N LEU A 436 8.15 -2.77 20.57
CA LEU A 436 8.05 -1.31 20.46
C LEU A 436 6.61 -0.88 20.19
N LEU A 437 5.92 -1.53 19.25
CA LEU A 437 4.52 -1.21 18.92
C LEU A 437 3.59 -1.39 20.12
N SER A 438 3.81 -2.41 20.96
CA SER A 438 3.05 -2.61 22.20
C SER A 438 3.24 -1.44 23.18
N ARG A 439 4.49 -0.99 23.40
CA ARG A 439 4.76 0.18 24.27
C ARG A 439 4.15 1.46 23.72
N LEU A 440 4.22 1.67 22.41
CA LEU A 440 3.62 2.83 21.74
C LEU A 440 2.08 2.78 21.84
N TYR A 441 1.47 1.61 21.65
CA TYR A 441 0.04 1.39 21.84
C TYR A 441 -0.39 1.75 23.26
N GLU A 442 0.34 1.29 24.28
CA GLU A 442 0.08 1.64 25.69
C GLU A 442 0.18 3.15 25.92
N SER A 443 1.18 3.82 25.34
CA SER A 443 1.31 5.29 25.43
C SER A 443 0.08 6.00 24.86
N VAL A 444 -0.45 5.55 23.71
CA VAL A 444 -1.72 6.09 23.18
C VAL A 444 -2.86 5.87 24.17
N LYS A 445 -3.03 4.65 24.68
CA LYS A 445 -4.14 4.30 25.57
C LYS A 445 -4.08 4.99 26.93
N GLN A 446 -2.89 5.33 27.43
CA GLN A 446 -2.72 6.15 28.63
C GLN A 446 -3.23 7.59 28.44
N GLN A 447 -3.12 8.14 27.23
CA GLN A 447 -3.58 9.51 26.93
C GLN A 447 -5.04 9.54 26.46
N ASP A 448 -5.50 8.54 25.73
CA ASP A 448 -6.86 8.46 25.23
C ASP A 448 -7.31 7.00 25.01
N THR A 449 -8.10 6.49 25.95
CA THR A 449 -8.69 5.14 25.89
C THR A 449 -9.77 5.00 24.82
N GLY A 450 -10.36 6.12 24.35
CA GLY A 450 -11.47 6.13 23.40
C GLY A 450 -11.04 6.16 21.93
N SER A 451 -9.76 6.43 21.66
CA SER A 451 -9.20 6.42 20.30
C SER A 451 -8.74 5.04 19.87
N LEU A 452 -8.75 4.81 18.55
CA LEU A 452 -8.32 3.55 17.95
C LEU A 452 -6.85 3.61 17.56
N VAL A 453 -6.18 2.46 17.55
CA VAL A 453 -4.80 2.32 17.11
C VAL A 453 -4.69 1.36 15.92
N LEU A 454 -3.97 1.79 14.90
CA LEU A 454 -3.45 0.97 13.80
C LEU A 454 -1.94 0.85 13.99
N ALA A 455 -1.48 -0.28 14.52
CA ALA A 455 -0.08 -0.44 14.94
C ALA A 455 0.90 -0.33 13.77
N CYS A 456 0.62 -1.02 12.68
CA CYS A 456 1.39 -0.90 11.46
C CYS A 456 0.44 -1.01 10.27
N HIS A 457 0.30 0.09 9.54
CA HIS A 457 -0.35 0.05 8.25
C HIS A 457 0.57 -0.71 7.27
N GLY A 458 0.05 -1.71 6.55
CA GLY A 458 0.91 -2.50 5.66
C GLY A 458 1.87 -3.43 6.41
N ALA A 459 1.41 -4.12 7.47
CA ALA A 459 2.28 -4.94 8.32
C ALA A 459 2.94 -6.10 7.54
N ARG A 460 4.27 -6.07 7.40
CA ARG A 460 5.04 -7.12 6.71
C ARG A 460 5.55 -8.16 7.72
N GLY A 461 5.74 -9.41 7.29
CA GLY A 461 6.24 -10.47 8.18
C GLY A 461 5.17 -11.15 9.06
N ILE A 462 3.88 -10.88 8.78
CA ILE A 462 2.71 -11.51 9.45
C ILE A 462 2.12 -12.62 8.58
N GLU A 463 1.53 -12.28 7.42
CA GLU A 463 0.95 -13.25 6.46
C GLU A 463 2.01 -14.02 5.65
N TYR A 464 3.29 -13.69 5.79
CA TYR A 464 4.37 -14.35 5.06
C TYR A 464 5.63 -14.32 5.92
N GLY A 465 6.31 -15.45 6.03
CA GLY A 465 7.50 -15.59 6.87
C GLY A 465 8.71 -14.88 6.27
N LEU A 466 9.58 -14.35 7.14
CA LEU A 466 10.98 -14.08 6.78
C LEU A 466 11.74 -15.39 6.56
N ASP A 467 11.34 -16.43 7.31
CA ASP A 467 11.76 -17.81 7.17
C ASP A 467 10.49 -18.67 7.14
N MET A 468 10.28 -19.40 6.05
CA MET A 468 9.12 -20.28 5.88
C MET A 468 9.34 -21.66 6.53
N LEU A 469 10.50 -21.88 7.14
CA LEU A 469 10.85 -23.10 7.87
C LEU A 469 10.61 -22.98 9.39
N ASP A 470 10.18 -21.81 9.86
CA ASP A 470 9.82 -21.58 11.27
C ASP A 470 8.53 -22.35 11.60
N GLU A 471 8.57 -23.19 12.66
CA GLU A 471 7.44 -24.01 13.11
C GLU A 471 6.20 -23.17 13.52
N LYS A 472 6.40 -21.87 13.81
CA LYS A 472 5.29 -20.94 14.11
C LYS A 472 4.54 -20.47 12.86
N VAL A 473 5.06 -20.76 11.67
CA VAL A 473 4.43 -20.45 10.38
C VAL A 473 3.45 -21.56 10.01
N LEU A 474 2.16 -21.23 10.03
CA LEU A 474 1.06 -22.16 9.73
C LEU A 474 0.60 -21.98 8.28
N GLY A 475 0.14 -23.06 7.63
CA GLY A 475 -0.35 -23.05 6.24
C GLY A 475 -1.84 -22.79 6.06
N GLU A 476 -2.65 -22.91 7.12
CA GLU A 476 -4.10 -22.77 7.06
C GLU A 476 -4.60 -21.55 7.87
N PRO A 477 -5.60 -20.80 7.39
CA PRO A 477 -6.19 -20.85 6.04
C PRO A 477 -5.26 -20.26 4.96
N PHE A 478 -4.11 -19.70 5.36
CA PHE A 478 -3.02 -19.24 4.51
C PHE A 478 -1.73 -19.22 5.34
N TRP A 479 -0.58 -19.17 4.66
CA TRP A 479 0.72 -19.01 5.32
C TRP A 479 0.70 -17.81 6.26
N HIS A 480 1.04 -17.96 7.54
CA HIS A 480 1.19 -16.83 8.46
C HIS A 480 1.95 -17.22 9.72
N HIS A 481 2.61 -16.26 10.36
CA HIS A 481 3.29 -16.48 11.63
C HIS A 481 2.34 -16.24 12.81
N SER A 482 1.93 -17.32 13.48
CA SER A 482 0.89 -17.33 14.52
C SER A 482 1.19 -16.38 15.70
N ASP A 483 2.38 -16.46 16.30
CA ASP A 483 2.76 -15.62 17.44
C ASP A 483 2.80 -14.11 17.09
N ARG A 484 3.45 -13.72 15.98
CA ARG A 484 3.48 -12.33 15.51
C ARG A 484 2.08 -11.79 15.22
N MET A 485 1.22 -12.60 14.60
CA MET A 485 -0.18 -12.21 14.37
C MET A 485 -0.91 -11.94 15.69
N ARG A 486 -0.79 -12.83 16.69
CA ARG A 486 -1.36 -12.63 18.02
C ARG A 486 -0.82 -11.36 18.68
N ARG A 487 0.48 -11.11 18.61
CA ARG A 487 1.14 -9.91 19.20
C ARG A 487 0.67 -8.63 18.50
N LEU A 488 0.55 -8.64 17.17
CA LEU A 488 0.00 -7.51 16.41
C LEU A 488 -1.46 -7.24 16.79
N ALA A 489 -2.29 -8.28 16.91
CA ALA A 489 -3.68 -8.14 17.32
C ALA A 489 -3.85 -7.62 18.76
N ALA A 490 -2.87 -7.86 19.63
CA ALA A 490 -2.84 -7.35 21.00
C ALA A 490 -2.51 -5.85 21.07
N CYS A 491 -1.68 -5.33 20.17
CA CYS A 491 -1.29 -3.91 20.13
C CYS A 491 -1.96 -3.09 19.02
N SER A 492 -3.05 -3.60 18.43
CA SER A 492 -3.79 -2.93 17.35
C SER A 492 -5.30 -3.14 17.48
N ASP A 493 -6.06 -2.04 17.41
CA ASP A 493 -7.53 -2.07 17.38
C ASP A 493 -8.08 -2.31 15.97
N VAL A 494 -7.34 -1.85 14.97
CA VAL A 494 -7.61 -1.98 13.54
C VAL A 494 -6.35 -2.52 12.87
N ILE A 495 -6.47 -3.44 11.91
CA ILE A 495 -5.31 -4.06 11.24
C ILE A 495 -5.17 -3.52 9.82
N GLY A 496 -3.94 -3.21 9.42
CA GLY A 496 -3.59 -2.90 8.04
C GLY A 496 -3.20 -4.18 7.33
N GLN A 497 -3.84 -4.46 6.20
CA GLN A 497 -3.54 -5.63 5.39
C GLN A 497 -2.08 -5.65 4.91
N TYR A 498 -1.52 -6.84 4.65
CA TYR A 498 -0.20 -6.99 4.04
C TYR A 498 -0.10 -6.26 2.68
N PRO A 499 0.98 -5.47 2.41
CA PRO A 499 1.06 -4.62 1.23
C PRO A 499 1.03 -5.34 -0.11
N GLU A 500 1.78 -6.44 -0.26
CA GLU A 500 1.74 -7.26 -1.49
C GLU A 500 0.57 -8.26 -1.49
N GLY A 501 -0.35 -8.12 -0.52
CA GLY A 501 -1.53 -8.93 -0.34
C GLY A 501 -2.64 -8.65 -1.35
N MET A 502 -3.72 -9.41 -1.21
CA MET A 502 -4.88 -9.38 -2.10
C MET A 502 -5.70 -8.12 -1.87
N LEU A 503 -6.19 -7.46 -2.92
CA LEU A 503 -6.90 -6.17 -2.76
C LEU A 503 -6.08 -5.08 -2.04
N SER A 504 -4.75 -5.11 -2.19
CA SER A 504 -3.80 -4.08 -1.73
C SER A 504 -3.06 -3.51 -2.96
N TYR A 505 -1.72 -3.47 -2.99
CA TYR A 505 -0.92 -3.12 -4.17
C TYR A 505 -1.34 -3.95 -5.40
N MET A 506 -1.50 -5.26 -5.21
CA MET A 506 -1.77 -6.20 -6.28
C MET A 506 -3.29 -6.36 -6.54
N CYS A 507 -3.96 -5.26 -6.93
CA CYS A 507 -5.39 -5.29 -7.26
C CYS A 507 -5.70 -4.64 -8.62
N PRO A 508 -6.12 -5.39 -9.66
CA PRO A 508 -6.74 -6.72 -9.58
C PRO A 508 -5.88 -7.88 -10.11
N GLY A 509 -5.06 -8.49 -9.25
CA GLY A 509 -4.28 -9.69 -9.58
C GLY A 509 -5.12 -10.97 -9.76
N ARG A 510 -4.54 -12.14 -9.48
CA ARG A 510 -5.22 -13.46 -9.57
C ARG A 510 -6.21 -13.73 -8.44
N THR A 511 -6.26 -12.87 -7.43
CA THR A 511 -7.08 -13.00 -6.24
C THR A 511 -8.26 -12.05 -6.29
N THR A 512 -9.33 -12.41 -5.59
CA THR A 512 -10.62 -11.72 -5.56
C THR A 512 -11.01 -11.35 -4.15
N TRP A 513 -12.09 -10.60 -3.99
CA TRP A 513 -12.69 -10.33 -2.69
C TRP A 513 -13.04 -11.59 -1.88
N ARG A 514 -13.33 -12.72 -2.54
CA ARG A 514 -13.65 -13.99 -1.86
C ARG A 514 -12.47 -14.52 -1.09
N ASP A 515 -11.26 -14.37 -1.63
CA ASP A 515 -10.04 -14.79 -0.95
C ASP A 515 -9.81 -13.94 0.31
N VAL A 516 -10.07 -12.63 0.23
CA VAL A 516 -9.96 -11.73 1.41
C VAL A 516 -11.00 -12.08 2.46
N ASP A 517 -12.23 -12.39 2.07
CA ASP A 517 -13.29 -12.79 3.00
C ASP A 517 -12.95 -14.06 3.79
N VAL A 518 -12.21 -15.00 3.18
CA VAL A 518 -11.72 -16.22 3.85
C VAL A 518 -10.57 -15.91 4.81
N ARG A 519 -9.68 -14.96 4.48
CA ARG A 519 -8.45 -14.70 5.26
C ARG A 519 -8.63 -13.70 6.39
N ALA A 520 -9.37 -12.62 6.13
CA ALA A 520 -9.55 -11.50 7.06
C ALA A 520 -10.06 -11.93 8.46
N PRO A 521 -10.94 -12.95 8.61
CA PRO A 521 -11.44 -13.35 9.92
C PRO A 521 -10.37 -13.77 10.92
N VAL A 522 -9.24 -14.33 10.47
CA VAL A 522 -8.14 -14.83 11.33
C VAL A 522 -7.56 -13.72 12.22
N TYR A 523 -7.63 -12.46 11.77
CA TYR A 523 -7.13 -11.32 12.53
C TYR A 523 -7.97 -10.94 13.75
N ALA A 524 -9.23 -11.39 13.83
CA ALA A 524 -10.19 -11.02 14.89
C ALA A 524 -10.29 -9.50 15.16
N ARG A 525 -10.00 -8.68 14.14
CA ARG A 525 -9.99 -7.21 14.16
C ARG A 525 -10.61 -6.66 12.87
N PRO A 526 -11.19 -5.45 12.91
CA PRO A 526 -11.51 -4.71 11.70
C PRO A 526 -10.26 -4.50 10.83
N MET A 527 -10.37 -4.79 9.53
CA MET A 527 -9.25 -4.69 8.59
C MET A 527 -9.46 -3.54 7.61
N LEU A 528 -8.42 -2.75 7.41
CA LEU A 528 -8.32 -1.75 6.34
C LEU A 528 -7.39 -2.29 5.26
N SER A 529 -7.90 -2.35 4.03
CA SER A 529 -7.09 -2.68 2.85
C SER A 529 -6.08 -1.56 2.58
N HIS A 530 -4.82 -1.97 2.32
CA HIS A 530 -3.64 -1.09 2.27
C HIS A 530 -3.43 -0.50 0.88
N GLU A 531 -3.19 0.81 0.80
CA GLU A 531 -2.79 1.58 -0.40
C GLU A 531 -3.34 1.06 -1.74
N VAL A 532 -4.66 1.06 -1.85
CA VAL A 532 -5.35 0.56 -3.04
C VAL A 532 -5.15 1.51 -4.21
N GLY A 533 -4.99 0.96 -5.41
CA GLY A 533 -5.16 1.70 -6.66
C GLY A 533 -3.88 2.34 -7.20
N MET A 534 -2.70 1.84 -6.82
CA MET A 534 -1.36 2.31 -7.23
C MET A 534 -1.01 2.09 -8.71
N LYS A 535 -1.96 2.31 -9.61
CA LYS A 535 -1.73 2.26 -11.06
C LYS A 535 -1.60 3.69 -11.58
N GLY A 536 -0.41 4.04 -12.04
CA GLY A 536 -0.12 5.38 -12.56
C GLY A 536 -0.77 5.67 -13.91
N THR A 537 -0.89 6.96 -14.22
CA THR A 537 -1.18 7.50 -15.55
C THR A 537 0.07 8.14 -16.15
N TYR A 538 0.03 8.55 -17.42
CA TYR A 538 1.03 9.48 -17.93
C TYR A 538 0.88 10.85 -17.24
N LEU A 539 1.88 11.72 -17.40
CA LEU A 539 1.87 13.09 -16.89
C LEU A 539 1.25 14.06 -17.90
N ASP A 540 0.52 15.08 -17.42
CA ASP A 540 0.12 16.22 -18.25
C ASP A 540 1.27 17.21 -18.35
N LEU A 541 2.07 17.15 -19.42
CA LEU A 541 3.24 18.03 -19.59
C LEU A 541 2.89 19.53 -19.62
N ARG A 542 1.62 19.93 -19.71
CA ARG A 542 1.19 21.33 -19.60
C ARG A 542 1.29 21.84 -18.16
N ASN A 543 1.22 20.96 -17.16
CA ASN A 543 1.34 21.29 -15.74
C ASN A 543 2.75 21.76 -15.35
N GLU A 544 3.78 21.43 -16.14
CA GLU A 544 5.16 21.88 -15.94
C GLU A 544 5.26 23.40 -15.66
N LYS A 545 4.48 24.22 -16.40
CA LYS A 545 4.51 25.68 -16.28
C LYS A 545 3.78 26.25 -15.06
N ARG A 546 3.05 25.42 -14.32
CA ARG A 546 2.24 25.82 -13.15
C ARG A 546 3.02 25.76 -11.84
N TYR A 547 4.16 25.08 -11.84
CA TYR A 547 5.09 25.02 -10.71
C TYR A 547 5.82 26.34 -10.50
N ARG A 548 5.92 26.79 -9.24
CA ARG A 548 6.70 27.97 -8.82
C ARG A 548 8.09 27.58 -8.33
N HIS A 549 8.98 28.56 -8.19
CA HIS A 549 10.44 28.44 -7.97
C HIS A 549 10.91 27.45 -6.88
N LEU A 550 10.05 27.09 -5.90
CA LEU A 550 10.40 26.15 -4.83
C LEU A 550 10.63 24.72 -5.33
N PHE A 551 9.90 24.27 -6.37
CA PHE A 551 10.03 22.93 -6.93
C PHE A 551 10.36 23.01 -8.42
N PRO A 552 11.61 22.75 -8.84
CA PRO A 552 11.88 22.57 -10.26
C PRO A 552 11.10 21.33 -10.74
N PRO A 553 10.29 21.44 -11.82
CA PRO A 553 9.51 20.33 -12.36
C PRO A 553 10.41 19.36 -13.16
N VAL A 554 11.53 18.92 -12.60
CA VAL A 554 12.57 18.13 -13.30
C VAL A 554 12.00 16.83 -13.85
N TYR A 555 11.02 16.24 -13.17
CA TYR A 555 10.35 15.04 -13.65
C TYR A 555 9.57 15.30 -14.95
N TYR A 556 8.89 16.44 -15.10
CA TYR A 556 8.28 16.84 -16.38
C TYR A 556 9.34 17.04 -17.46
N GLN A 557 10.44 17.70 -17.12
CA GLN A 557 11.57 17.92 -18.05
C GLN A 557 12.24 16.61 -18.46
N ARG A 558 12.36 15.64 -17.56
CA ARG A 558 12.86 14.29 -17.83
C ARG A 558 11.91 13.55 -18.77
N THR A 559 10.62 13.51 -18.46
CA THR A 559 9.61 12.84 -19.30
C THR A 559 9.56 13.47 -20.69
N ARG A 560 9.63 14.81 -20.79
CA ARG A 560 9.74 15.53 -22.07
C ARG A 560 10.97 15.11 -22.87
N ARG A 561 12.16 15.14 -22.26
CA ARG A 561 13.41 14.72 -22.92
C ARG A 561 13.37 13.27 -23.37
N GLN A 562 12.85 12.35 -22.56
CA GLN A 562 12.71 10.94 -22.92
C GLN A 562 11.74 10.75 -24.09
N LEU A 563 10.63 11.48 -24.11
CA LEU A 563 9.70 11.51 -25.25
C LEU A 563 10.34 12.09 -26.52
N GLU A 564 11.11 13.17 -26.41
CA GLU A 564 11.84 13.77 -27.54
C GLU A 564 12.87 12.79 -28.12
N GLN A 565 13.69 12.18 -27.26
CA GLN A 565 14.68 11.16 -27.65
C GLN A 565 14.02 9.95 -28.33
N ALA A 566 12.82 9.56 -27.89
CA ALA A 566 12.05 8.49 -28.51
C ALA A 566 11.28 8.95 -29.76
N GLY A 567 11.25 10.24 -30.13
CA GLY A 567 10.43 10.77 -31.22
C GLY A 567 8.92 10.72 -30.96
N LEU A 568 8.51 10.67 -29.69
CA LEU A 568 7.13 10.48 -29.23
C LEU A 568 6.54 11.71 -28.54
N LEU A 569 7.25 12.86 -28.50
CA LEU A 569 6.75 14.08 -27.83
C LEU A 569 5.36 14.51 -28.33
N HIS A 570 5.12 14.41 -29.64
CA HIS A 570 3.81 14.71 -30.24
C HIS A 570 2.67 13.83 -29.72
N LYS A 571 2.96 12.69 -29.07
CA LYS A 571 1.98 11.78 -28.46
C LYS A 571 1.73 12.05 -26.97
N ALA A 572 2.41 13.01 -26.35
CA ALA A 572 2.31 13.25 -24.90
C ALA A 572 0.86 13.44 -24.42
N GLU A 573 0.06 14.25 -25.13
CA GLU A 573 -1.33 14.51 -24.76
C GLU A 573 -2.22 13.26 -24.89
N ILE A 574 -2.08 12.50 -25.98
CA ILE A 574 -2.88 11.29 -26.17
C ILE A 574 -2.48 10.19 -25.19
N TYR A 575 -1.19 10.09 -24.82
CA TYR A 575 -0.71 9.19 -23.78
C TYR A 575 -1.32 9.53 -22.42
N TYR A 576 -1.33 10.81 -22.04
CA TYR A 576 -1.99 11.28 -20.82
C TYR A 576 -3.49 10.95 -20.82
N ARG A 577 -4.21 11.35 -21.85
CA ARG A 577 -5.66 11.15 -21.92
C ARG A 577 -6.05 9.67 -21.86
N LEU A 578 -5.41 8.81 -22.66
CA LEU A 578 -5.82 7.40 -22.77
C LEU A 578 -5.35 6.55 -21.58
N SER A 579 -4.19 6.85 -20.98
CA SER A 579 -3.80 6.22 -19.71
C SER A 579 -4.77 6.57 -18.57
N CYS A 580 -5.28 7.82 -18.52
CA CYS A 580 -6.33 8.20 -17.57
C CYS A 580 -7.64 7.41 -17.77
N ARG A 581 -8.04 7.16 -19.02
CA ARG A 581 -9.24 6.37 -19.33
C ARG A 581 -9.09 4.90 -18.91
N VAL A 582 -7.94 4.30 -19.17
CA VAL A 582 -7.63 2.94 -18.68
C VAL A 582 -7.61 2.89 -17.15
N GLN A 583 -7.04 3.90 -16.49
CA GLN A 583 -7.03 3.98 -15.03
C GLN A 583 -8.45 4.02 -14.45
N GLN A 584 -9.37 4.77 -15.07
CA GLN A 584 -10.77 4.84 -14.64
C GLN A 584 -11.45 3.46 -14.64
N VAL A 585 -11.26 2.68 -15.71
CA VAL A 585 -11.82 1.33 -15.85
C VAL A 585 -11.30 0.40 -14.76
N VAL A 586 -9.98 0.37 -14.55
CA VAL A 586 -9.35 -0.53 -13.58
C VAL A 586 -9.69 -0.14 -12.15
N ARG A 587 -9.68 1.16 -11.84
CA ARG A 587 -10.04 1.70 -10.54
C ARG A 587 -11.47 1.38 -10.14
N LYS A 588 -12.43 1.57 -11.06
CA LYS A 588 -13.83 1.20 -10.81
C LYS A 588 -13.92 -0.27 -10.44
N TYR A 589 -13.26 -1.15 -11.19
CA TYR A 589 -13.28 -2.57 -10.91
C TYR A 589 -12.61 -2.94 -9.57
N ALA A 590 -11.45 -2.37 -9.25
CA ALA A 590 -10.73 -2.61 -7.99
C ALA A 590 -11.56 -2.19 -6.77
N LEU A 591 -12.18 -1.00 -6.82
CA LEU A 591 -13.04 -0.52 -5.74
C LEU A 591 -14.33 -1.34 -5.63
N GLU A 592 -14.90 -1.81 -6.75
CA GLU A 592 -16.05 -2.72 -6.69
C GLU A 592 -15.70 -4.07 -6.08
N GLU A 593 -14.52 -4.64 -6.36
CA GLU A 593 -14.03 -5.85 -5.68
C GLU A 593 -13.94 -5.62 -4.17
N ILE A 594 -13.31 -4.53 -3.75
CA ILE A 594 -13.21 -4.20 -2.32
C ILE A 594 -14.57 -4.01 -1.66
N ARG A 595 -15.53 -3.41 -2.38
CA ARG A 595 -16.89 -3.20 -1.87
C ARG A 595 -17.73 -4.48 -1.85
N LEU A 596 -17.36 -5.52 -2.59
CA LEU A 596 -17.96 -6.85 -2.48
C LEU A 596 -17.45 -7.63 -1.25
N CYS A 597 -16.26 -7.30 -0.76
CA CYS A 597 -15.65 -7.93 0.42
C CYS A 597 -16.46 -7.60 1.69
N ARG A 598 -16.91 -8.64 2.39
CA ARG A 598 -17.74 -8.56 3.60
C ARG A 598 -16.91 -8.35 4.86
N SER A 599 -15.65 -8.81 4.83
CA SER A 599 -14.78 -8.82 6.01
C SER A 599 -13.92 -7.56 6.17
N LEU A 600 -13.97 -6.62 5.20
CA LEU A 600 -13.25 -5.36 5.27
C LEU A 600 -14.07 -4.28 5.99
N ALA A 601 -13.40 -3.54 6.88
CA ALA A 601 -13.95 -2.35 7.53
C ALA A 601 -13.69 -1.06 6.73
N GLY A 602 -12.96 -1.17 5.62
CA GLY A 602 -12.58 -0.04 4.79
C GLY A 602 -11.35 -0.30 3.94
N TYR A 603 -10.90 0.75 3.26
CA TYR A 603 -9.66 0.77 2.49
C TYR A 603 -9.01 2.14 2.57
N GLU A 604 -7.70 2.13 2.36
CA GLU A 604 -6.86 3.31 2.23
C GLU A 604 -6.49 3.43 0.74
N TYR A 605 -7.26 4.21 -0.02
CA TYR A 605 -6.98 4.46 -1.43
C TYR A 605 -5.85 5.47 -1.55
N LEU A 606 -4.83 5.17 -2.35
CA LEU A 606 -3.72 6.08 -2.57
C LEU A 606 -4.15 7.16 -3.58
N GLY A 607 -4.70 8.27 -3.07
CA GLY A 607 -4.98 9.47 -3.85
C GLY A 607 -6.46 9.83 -4.08
N ASP A 608 -6.88 11.00 -3.61
CA ASP A 608 -7.88 11.81 -4.31
C ASP A 608 -7.21 12.72 -5.36
N THR A 609 -6.00 13.16 -5.05
CA THR A 609 -5.15 14.12 -5.77
C THR A 609 -3.74 13.53 -5.88
N ASP A 610 -3.09 13.70 -7.02
CA ASP A 610 -1.68 13.30 -7.22
C ASP A 610 -0.74 14.24 -6.45
N HIS A 611 -0.50 14.00 -5.16
CA HIS A 611 0.52 14.74 -4.42
C HIS A 611 1.92 14.50 -5.02
N TYR A 612 2.85 15.45 -4.88
CA TYR A 612 4.18 15.43 -5.54
C TYR A 612 4.90 14.06 -5.54
N GLY A 613 4.91 13.34 -4.41
CA GLY A 613 5.48 11.99 -4.32
C GLY A 613 4.79 10.92 -5.16
N ILE A 614 3.47 11.02 -5.24
CA ILE A 614 2.61 10.18 -6.08
C ILE A 614 2.86 10.54 -7.55
N VAL A 615 3.03 11.83 -7.89
CA VAL A 615 3.35 12.25 -9.27
C VAL A 615 4.65 11.60 -9.78
N GLN A 616 5.69 11.55 -8.95
CA GLN A 616 6.99 10.97 -9.32
C GLN A 616 6.96 9.43 -9.40
N SER A 617 5.98 8.78 -8.77
CA SER A 617 5.92 7.33 -8.61
C SER A 617 4.79 6.69 -9.41
N TYR A 618 3.54 7.02 -9.13
CA TYR A 618 2.35 6.43 -9.72
C TYR A 618 1.19 7.45 -9.67
N PRO A 619 1.09 8.41 -10.60
CA PRO A 619 0.00 9.39 -10.58
C PRO A 619 -1.36 8.71 -10.79
N CYS A 620 -2.03 8.33 -9.70
CA CYS A 620 -3.18 7.42 -9.64
C CYS A 620 -4.45 8.05 -9.04
N GLY A 621 -4.38 9.33 -8.65
CA GLY A 621 -5.49 10.11 -8.10
C GLY A 621 -6.66 10.31 -9.08
N PHE A 622 -7.79 10.78 -8.57
CA PHE A 622 -8.89 11.28 -9.40
C PHE A 622 -8.56 12.63 -10.03
N ARG A 623 -7.68 13.39 -9.35
CA ARG A 623 -7.21 14.71 -9.73
C ARG A 623 -5.69 14.74 -9.91
N ASP A 624 -5.21 15.67 -10.72
CA ASP A 624 -3.81 16.05 -10.79
C ASP A 624 -3.35 16.78 -9.52
N GLU A 625 -2.07 17.10 -9.43
CA GLU A 625 -1.44 17.78 -8.29
C GLU A 625 -1.98 19.19 -7.99
N PHE A 626 -2.73 19.77 -8.93
CA PHE A 626 -3.37 21.07 -8.81
C PHE A 626 -4.88 20.96 -8.66
N HIS A 627 -5.37 19.78 -8.23
CA HIS A 627 -6.77 19.49 -7.94
C HIS A 627 -7.71 19.56 -9.17
N VAL A 628 -7.19 19.44 -10.39
CA VAL A 628 -7.99 19.33 -11.61
C VAL A 628 -8.37 17.87 -11.84
N LEU A 629 -9.66 17.58 -12.06
CA LEU A 629 -10.11 16.22 -12.38
C LEU A 629 -9.46 15.72 -13.68
N LYS A 630 -8.96 14.48 -13.65
CA LYS A 630 -8.34 13.86 -14.82
C LYS A 630 -9.35 13.63 -15.95
N PRO A 631 -8.90 13.56 -17.22
CA PRO A 631 -9.78 13.34 -18.36
C PRO A 631 -10.73 12.14 -18.18
N GLY A 632 -12.03 12.39 -18.35
CA GLY A 632 -13.08 11.39 -18.21
C GLY A 632 -13.61 11.19 -16.79
N GLU A 633 -12.99 11.81 -15.77
CA GLU A 633 -13.49 11.75 -14.39
C GLU A 633 -14.56 12.80 -14.12
N SER A 634 -15.55 12.43 -13.32
CA SER A 634 -16.49 13.37 -12.72
C SER A 634 -16.93 12.87 -11.35
N PRO A 635 -17.29 13.76 -10.40
CA PRO A 635 -17.75 13.32 -9.08
C PRO A 635 -18.98 12.40 -9.17
N ARG A 636 -19.87 12.65 -10.13
CA ARG A 636 -21.07 11.83 -10.35
C ARG A 636 -20.72 10.39 -10.73
N GLU A 637 -19.77 10.19 -11.64
CA GLU A 637 -19.35 8.85 -12.08
C GLU A 637 -18.56 8.13 -10.99
N ILE A 638 -17.64 8.83 -10.32
CA ILE A 638 -16.85 8.28 -9.20
C ILE A 638 -17.78 7.77 -8.10
N ARG A 639 -18.81 8.55 -7.74
CA ARG A 639 -19.79 8.18 -6.70
C ARG A 639 -20.65 6.97 -7.01
N ARG A 640 -20.63 6.42 -8.23
CA ARG A 640 -21.34 5.16 -8.53
C ARG A 640 -20.67 3.96 -7.87
N TYR A 641 -19.35 4.01 -7.66
CA TYR A 641 -18.56 2.93 -7.05
C TYR A 641 -17.82 3.36 -5.77
N GLN A 642 -17.72 4.67 -5.50
CA GLN A 642 -17.07 5.27 -4.33
C GLN A 642 -18.09 6.13 -3.55
N ASN A 643 -18.87 5.52 -2.66
CA ASN A 643 -19.90 6.23 -1.87
C ASN A 643 -20.30 5.44 -0.62
N ASP A 644 -21.17 6.01 0.22
CA ASP A 644 -21.72 5.31 1.40
C ASP A 644 -22.41 4.01 1.01
N SER A 645 -23.22 4.08 -0.03
CA SER A 645 -23.94 2.92 -0.56
C SER A 645 -23.62 2.72 -2.03
N VAL A 646 -23.24 1.50 -2.39
CA VAL A 646 -22.81 1.15 -3.75
C VAL A 646 -23.57 -0.09 -4.21
N LEU A 647 -24.27 0.02 -5.33
CA LEU A 647 -24.89 -1.10 -6.02
C LEU A 647 -23.81 -1.81 -6.86
N LEU A 648 -23.74 -3.13 -6.74
CA LEU A 648 -22.72 -4.00 -7.27
C LEU A 648 -23.37 -5.13 -8.07
N LEU A 649 -22.62 -5.69 -9.00
CA LEU A 649 -22.97 -6.91 -9.73
C LEU A 649 -21.84 -7.92 -9.54
N ASP A 650 -22.14 -9.00 -8.80
CA ASP A 650 -21.24 -10.12 -8.58
C ASP A 650 -21.56 -11.23 -9.57
N PHE A 651 -20.57 -11.67 -10.33
CA PHE A 651 -20.72 -12.75 -11.33
C PHE A 651 -19.38 -13.46 -11.52
N LYS A 652 -19.43 -14.62 -12.19
CA LYS A 652 -18.25 -15.46 -12.40
C LYS A 652 -17.22 -14.76 -13.30
N ASP A 653 -15.97 -14.73 -12.86
CA ASP A 653 -14.84 -14.10 -13.56
C ASP A 653 -15.15 -12.67 -14.05
N ARG A 654 -15.14 -11.71 -13.12
CA ARG A 654 -15.54 -10.32 -13.36
C ARG A 654 -14.69 -9.55 -14.38
N LYS A 655 -13.55 -10.12 -14.79
CA LYS A 655 -12.67 -9.60 -15.83
C LYS A 655 -13.09 -10.04 -17.23
N ARG A 656 -13.82 -11.15 -17.37
CA ARG A 656 -14.40 -11.59 -18.64
C ARG A 656 -15.64 -10.77 -18.97
N ARG A 657 -15.45 -9.71 -19.77
CA ARG A 657 -16.54 -8.84 -20.28
C ARG A 657 -16.86 -9.07 -21.75
N THR A 658 -16.34 -10.13 -22.35
CA THR A 658 -16.60 -10.50 -23.74
C THR A 658 -17.53 -11.70 -23.77
N CYS A 659 -18.55 -11.65 -24.62
CA CYS A 659 -19.59 -12.68 -24.68
C CYS A 659 -20.00 -12.98 -26.13
N TRP A 660 -20.45 -14.21 -26.41
CA TRP A 660 -21.17 -14.48 -27.66
C TRP A 660 -22.65 -14.11 -27.51
N GLY A 661 -23.28 -13.68 -28.60
CA GLY A 661 -24.75 -13.57 -28.66
C GLY A 661 -25.42 -14.91 -28.29
N GLY A 662 -26.59 -14.87 -27.67
CA GLY A 662 -27.33 -16.07 -27.25
C GLY A 662 -26.80 -16.78 -25.99
N ASP A 663 -25.57 -16.50 -25.56
CA ASP A 663 -24.98 -17.12 -24.36
C ASP A 663 -25.74 -16.73 -23.09
N PRO A 664 -25.90 -17.68 -22.14
CA PRO A 664 -26.46 -17.37 -20.84
C PRO A 664 -25.47 -16.55 -20.00
N PHE A 665 -26.00 -15.60 -19.25
CA PHE A 665 -25.27 -14.82 -18.26
C PHE A 665 -26.00 -14.87 -16.92
N GLN A 666 -25.23 -15.12 -15.86
CA GLN A 666 -25.72 -15.17 -14.49
C GLN A 666 -24.90 -14.23 -13.61
N GLY A 667 -25.59 -13.41 -12.84
CA GLY A 667 -24.99 -12.57 -11.83
C GLY A 667 -25.94 -12.33 -10.66
N THR A 668 -25.44 -11.68 -9.63
CA THR A 668 -26.20 -11.34 -8.42
C THR A 668 -26.04 -9.86 -8.15
N TRP A 669 -27.16 -9.15 -8.20
CA TRP A 669 -27.26 -7.79 -7.71
C TRP A 669 -26.95 -7.79 -6.21
N THR A 670 -25.97 -6.99 -5.81
CA THR A 670 -25.47 -6.90 -4.44
C THR A 670 -25.36 -5.43 -4.06
N ILE A 671 -25.55 -5.09 -2.79
CA ILE A 671 -25.32 -3.74 -2.30
C ILE A 671 -24.36 -3.75 -1.11
N ALA A 672 -23.36 -2.89 -1.15
CA ALA A 672 -22.59 -2.52 0.03
C ALA A 672 -23.21 -1.26 0.65
N HIS A 673 -24.04 -1.42 1.69
CA HIS A 673 -24.86 -0.34 2.25
C HIS A 673 -24.30 0.18 3.58
N HIS A 674 -23.69 1.36 3.54
CA HIS A 674 -23.17 2.06 4.73
C HIS A 674 -23.77 3.48 4.83
N GLY A 675 -24.99 3.65 4.33
CA GLY A 675 -25.74 4.90 4.46
C GLY A 675 -26.17 5.19 5.90
N ASP A 676 -26.87 6.31 6.07
CA ASP A 676 -27.36 6.80 7.36
C ASP A 676 -28.61 6.05 7.86
N ARG A 677 -29.38 5.42 6.96
CA ARG A 677 -30.64 4.73 7.29
C ARG A 677 -30.79 3.43 6.52
N PRO A 678 -31.35 2.35 7.12
CA PRO A 678 -31.67 1.13 6.40
C PRO A 678 -32.73 1.38 5.32
N ILE A 679 -32.74 0.55 4.28
CA ILE A 679 -33.78 0.56 3.24
C ILE A 679 -34.74 -0.59 3.53
N ALA A 680 -35.88 -0.26 4.16
CA ALA A 680 -36.89 -1.26 4.54
C ALA A 680 -37.47 -1.98 3.32
N ARG A 681 -37.77 -1.20 2.26
CA ARG A 681 -38.28 -1.67 0.98
C ARG A 681 -37.74 -0.80 -0.15
N GLY A 682 -37.21 -1.45 -1.19
CA GLY A 682 -36.61 -0.81 -2.36
C GLY A 682 -37.09 -1.44 -3.66
N THR A 683 -37.04 -0.67 -4.73
CA THR A 683 -37.19 -1.12 -6.11
C THR A 683 -35.81 -1.22 -6.74
N LEU A 684 -35.40 -2.41 -7.14
CA LEU A 684 -34.25 -2.63 -8.00
C LEU A 684 -34.75 -2.74 -9.46
N ALA A 685 -34.37 -1.78 -10.29
CA ALA A 685 -34.62 -1.78 -11.72
C ALA A 685 -33.30 -1.91 -12.48
N TRP A 686 -33.30 -2.64 -13.59
CA TRP A 686 -32.13 -2.77 -14.46
C TRP A 686 -32.49 -2.70 -15.93
N GLN A 687 -31.54 -2.29 -16.75
CA GLN A 687 -31.67 -2.16 -18.20
C GLN A 687 -30.37 -2.59 -18.88
N LEU A 688 -30.48 -3.37 -19.95
CA LEU A 688 -29.40 -3.62 -20.91
C LEU A 688 -29.60 -2.72 -22.12
N ARG A 689 -28.60 -1.92 -22.47
CA ARG A 689 -28.69 -0.87 -23.48
C ARG A 689 -27.65 -1.02 -24.58
N ASP A 690 -28.02 -0.67 -25.81
CA ASP A 690 -27.12 -0.37 -26.93
C ASP A 690 -27.27 1.12 -27.27
N GLY A 691 -26.32 1.94 -26.81
CA GLY A 691 -26.48 3.39 -26.77
C GLY A 691 -27.72 3.81 -25.97
N ASP A 692 -28.62 4.56 -26.60
CA ASP A 692 -29.86 5.01 -25.98
C ASP A 692 -30.98 3.96 -26.02
N LYS A 693 -30.84 2.92 -26.87
CA LYS A 693 -31.85 1.88 -27.04
C LYS A 693 -31.79 0.89 -25.89
N VAL A 694 -32.92 0.70 -25.20
CA VAL A 694 -33.09 -0.38 -24.21
C VAL A 694 -33.41 -1.68 -24.95
N LEU A 695 -32.56 -2.69 -24.79
CA LEU A 695 -32.75 -4.02 -25.39
C LEU A 695 -33.52 -4.95 -24.45
N LEU A 696 -33.14 -4.96 -23.17
CA LEU A 696 -33.79 -5.75 -22.12
C LEU A 696 -33.93 -4.89 -20.87
N SER A 697 -34.92 -5.20 -20.04
CA SER A 697 -35.07 -4.57 -18.73
C SER A 697 -35.78 -5.48 -17.75
N GLY A 698 -35.58 -5.23 -16.46
CA GLY A 698 -36.30 -5.93 -15.41
C GLY A 698 -36.44 -5.06 -14.17
N ARG A 699 -37.38 -5.44 -13.33
CA ARG A 699 -37.67 -4.77 -12.07
C ARG A 699 -38.02 -5.81 -11.01
N THR A 700 -37.48 -5.65 -9.82
CA THR A 700 -37.82 -6.47 -8.67
C THR A 700 -37.90 -5.61 -7.41
N ILE A 701 -38.68 -6.08 -6.44
CA ILE A 701 -38.77 -5.47 -5.11
C ILE A 701 -37.79 -6.20 -4.20
N VAL A 702 -37.08 -5.44 -3.37
CA VAL A 702 -36.11 -5.95 -2.40
C VAL A 702 -36.41 -5.34 -1.05
N ASP A 703 -36.35 -6.13 0.01
CA ASP A 703 -36.72 -5.71 1.36
C ASP A 703 -35.54 -5.90 2.33
N LYS A 704 -35.61 -5.24 3.49
CA LYS A 704 -34.70 -5.45 4.64
C LYS A 704 -33.21 -5.26 4.31
N ILE A 705 -32.86 -4.15 3.64
CA ILE A 705 -31.47 -3.80 3.40
C ILE A 705 -30.93 -3.07 4.63
N GLU A 706 -30.21 -3.82 5.48
CA GLU A 706 -29.56 -3.30 6.69
C GLU A 706 -28.30 -2.49 6.39
N ARG A 707 -27.97 -1.57 7.30
CA ARG A 707 -26.72 -0.80 7.29
C ARG A 707 -25.53 -1.69 7.68
N GLY A 708 -24.33 -1.33 7.23
CA GLY A 708 -23.09 -1.99 7.62
C GLY A 708 -22.84 -3.34 6.97
N ARG A 709 -23.63 -3.70 5.94
CA ARG A 709 -23.59 -5.03 5.33
C ARG A 709 -23.41 -4.95 3.83
N VAL A 710 -22.81 -6.02 3.30
CA VAL A 710 -22.86 -6.37 1.89
C VAL A 710 -23.96 -7.42 1.71
N THR A 711 -25.05 -7.01 1.07
CA THR A 711 -26.29 -7.79 0.98
C THR A 711 -26.57 -8.18 -0.46
N GLN A 712 -26.80 -9.46 -0.71
CA GLN A 712 -27.32 -9.93 -2.00
C GLN A 712 -28.79 -9.57 -2.10
N LEU A 713 -29.16 -8.94 -3.22
CA LEU A 713 -30.48 -8.36 -3.44
C LEU A 713 -31.34 -9.24 -4.32
N ALA A 714 -30.84 -9.62 -5.50
CA ALA A 714 -31.58 -10.40 -6.48
C ALA A 714 -30.62 -11.07 -7.45
N ARG A 715 -31.01 -12.26 -7.92
CA ARG A 715 -30.33 -12.92 -9.03
C ARG A 715 -30.70 -12.22 -10.35
N LEU A 716 -29.74 -12.15 -11.26
CA LEU A 716 -29.89 -11.73 -12.63
C LEU A 716 -29.59 -12.94 -13.52
N ASP A 717 -30.60 -13.42 -14.21
CA ASP A 717 -30.47 -14.41 -15.28
C ASP A 717 -30.89 -13.74 -16.58
N LEU A 718 -29.98 -13.68 -17.55
CA LEU A 718 -30.26 -13.17 -18.88
C LEU A 718 -29.57 -14.02 -19.94
N ARG A 719 -30.04 -13.91 -21.17
CA ARG A 719 -29.30 -14.37 -22.35
C ARG A 719 -28.87 -13.14 -23.13
N TRP A 720 -27.63 -13.12 -23.58
CA TRP A 720 -27.17 -12.03 -24.43
C TRP A 720 -27.99 -12.01 -25.72
N PRO A 721 -28.43 -10.83 -26.19
CA PRO A 721 -29.20 -10.76 -27.43
C PRO A 721 -28.35 -11.29 -28.59
N GLU A 722 -29.00 -11.99 -29.52
CA GLU A 722 -28.37 -12.31 -30.80
C GLU A 722 -28.16 -11.01 -31.57
N LEU A 723 -26.95 -10.77 -32.02
CA LEU A 723 -26.56 -9.57 -32.75
C LEU A 723 -26.17 -9.91 -34.18
N THR A 724 -26.33 -8.97 -35.10
CA THR A 724 -25.82 -9.09 -36.48
C THR A 724 -24.43 -8.47 -36.64
N ARG A 725 -24.01 -7.64 -35.67
CA ARG A 725 -22.69 -6.99 -35.59
C ARG A 725 -22.23 -6.95 -34.14
N PRO A 726 -20.92 -6.95 -33.86
CA PRO A 726 -20.44 -6.75 -32.51
C PRO A 726 -20.91 -5.40 -31.93
N ALA A 727 -21.19 -5.38 -30.64
CA ALA A 727 -21.63 -4.17 -29.94
C ALA A 727 -21.08 -4.09 -28.51
N ARG A 728 -20.90 -2.87 -28.02
CA ARG A 728 -20.74 -2.58 -26.59
C ARG A 728 -22.13 -2.38 -26.00
N LEU A 729 -22.55 -3.29 -25.13
CA LEU A 729 -23.81 -3.20 -24.40
C LEU A 729 -23.55 -2.75 -22.96
N ASN A 730 -24.35 -1.80 -22.47
CA ASN A 730 -24.27 -1.30 -21.10
C ASN A 730 -25.37 -1.93 -20.24
N LEU A 731 -24.99 -2.66 -19.20
CA LEU A 731 -25.91 -3.20 -18.20
C LEU A 731 -25.95 -2.24 -17.00
N ARG A 732 -27.08 -1.57 -16.79
CA ARG A 732 -27.26 -0.59 -15.73
C ARG A 732 -28.26 -1.05 -14.69
N GLY A 733 -27.90 -0.96 -13.42
CA GLY A 733 -28.79 -1.16 -12.28
C GLY A 733 -29.13 0.14 -11.56
N THR A 734 -30.32 0.21 -10.97
CA THR A 734 -30.76 1.31 -10.11
C THR A 734 -31.60 0.76 -8.96
N LEU A 735 -31.15 0.98 -7.73
CA LEU A 735 -31.92 0.74 -6.52
C LEU A 735 -32.52 2.06 -6.04
N SER A 736 -33.83 2.09 -5.81
CA SER A 736 -34.53 3.25 -5.24
C SER A 736 -35.37 2.84 -4.03
N GLY A 737 -35.31 3.59 -2.93
CA GLY A 737 -36.08 3.31 -1.71
C GLY A 737 -35.74 4.29 -0.59
N ASN A 738 -36.71 4.62 0.27
CA ASN A 738 -36.53 5.59 1.38
C ASN A 738 -35.92 6.94 0.94
N GLY A 739 -36.31 7.45 -0.24
CA GLY A 739 -35.77 8.70 -0.81
C GLY A 739 -34.37 8.60 -1.40
N LEU A 740 -33.70 7.44 -1.29
CA LEU A 740 -32.40 7.18 -1.88
C LEU A 740 -32.55 6.62 -3.31
N ARG A 741 -31.63 7.00 -4.19
CA ARG A 741 -31.48 6.42 -5.53
C ARG A 741 -30.00 6.14 -5.81
N ILE A 742 -29.64 4.87 -5.90
CA ILE A 742 -28.28 4.37 -6.10
C ILE A 742 -28.23 3.70 -7.46
N ALA A 743 -27.23 4.02 -8.28
CA ALA A 743 -27.08 3.42 -9.61
C ALA A 743 -25.62 3.11 -9.91
N ASN A 744 -25.40 2.03 -10.65
CA ASN A 744 -24.11 1.62 -11.19
C ASN A 744 -24.34 0.84 -12.49
N ASP A 745 -23.30 0.68 -13.30
CA ASP A 745 -23.37 0.09 -14.62
C ASP A 745 -22.06 -0.57 -15.04
N TRP A 746 -22.16 -1.48 -16.02
CA TRP A 746 -21.04 -2.25 -16.55
C TRP A 746 -21.19 -2.43 -18.05
N ASP A 747 -20.10 -2.19 -18.77
CA ASP A 747 -20.03 -2.47 -20.19
C ASP A 747 -19.64 -3.94 -20.45
N PHE A 748 -20.27 -4.52 -21.46
CA PHE A 748 -20.01 -5.85 -21.99
C PHE A 748 -19.88 -5.76 -23.51
N TRP A 749 -18.97 -6.54 -24.07
CA TRP A 749 -18.71 -6.58 -25.51
C TRP A 749 -19.24 -7.89 -26.06
N VAL A 750 -20.37 -7.80 -26.75
CA VAL A 750 -21.08 -8.95 -27.29
C VAL A 750 -20.78 -9.09 -28.76
N PHE A 751 -20.35 -10.29 -29.17
CA PHE A 751 -19.96 -10.60 -30.54
C PHE A 751 -20.93 -11.63 -31.14
N PRO A 752 -21.32 -11.48 -32.41
CA PRO A 752 -22.09 -12.48 -33.12
C PRO A 752 -21.22 -13.70 -33.44
N ARG A 753 -21.81 -14.89 -33.42
CA ARG A 753 -21.17 -16.05 -34.02
C ARG A 753 -21.18 -15.86 -35.53
N ARG A 754 -19.99 -15.91 -36.15
CA ARG A 754 -19.84 -15.83 -37.61
C ARG A 754 -19.00 -16.98 -38.11
N GLU A 755 -19.24 -17.38 -39.36
CA GLU A 755 -18.35 -18.30 -40.04
C GLU A 755 -16.96 -17.63 -40.22
N PRO A 756 -15.88 -18.35 -39.90
CA PRO A 756 -14.53 -17.85 -40.10
C PRO A 756 -14.23 -17.72 -41.61
N PRO A 757 -13.39 -16.76 -42.02
CA PRO A 757 -12.99 -16.63 -43.42
C PRO A 757 -12.28 -17.90 -43.90
N LYS A 758 -12.46 -18.25 -45.18
CA LYS A 758 -11.60 -19.25 -45.84
C LYS A 758 -10.18 -18.69 -45.93
N VAL A 759 -9.20 -19.47 -45.47
CA VAL A 759 -7.79 -19.05 -45.45
C VAL A 759 -6.98 -19.88 -46.44
N SER A 760 -6.41 -19.23 -47.44
CA SER A 760 -5.44 -19.80 -48.37
C SER A 760 -4.04 -19.33 -47.96
N ALA A 761 -3.33 -20.17 -47.22
CA ALA A 761 -2.01 -19.86 -46.70
C ALA A 761 -1.16 -21.10 -46.49
N ARG A 762 0.16 -20.92 -46.65
CA ARG A 762 1.15 -21.83 -46.08
C ARG A 762 1.16 -21.64 -44.56
N CYS A 763 1.17 -22.70 -43.78
CA CYS A 763 1.09 -22.61 -42.32
C CYS A 763 2.08 -23.56 -41.64
N ASP A 764 2.88 -23.05 -40.70
CA ASP A 764 3.84 -23.86 -39.94
C ASP A 764 3.13 -24.89 -39.04
N PRO A 765 3.66 -26.12 -38.88
CA PRO A 765 2.95 -27.19 -38.15
C PRO A 765 2.52 -26.82 -36.73
N GLY A 766 3.38 -26.15 -35.96
CA GLY A 766 3.11 -25.81 -34.56
C GLY A 766 1.93 -24.86 -34.38
N ILE A 767 1.77 -23.86 -35.26
CA ILE A 767 0.64 -22.93 -35.21
C ILE A 767 -0.60 -23.49 -35.91
N ARG A 768 -0.42 -24.34 -36.94
CA ARG A 768 -1.52 -25.00 -37.66
C ARG A 768 -2.44 -25.77 -36.72
N GLN A 769 -1.89 -26.50 -35.75
CA GLN A 769 -2.68 -27.28 -34.79
C GLN A 769 -3.63 -26.38 -33.97
N ARG A 770 -3.19 -25.18 -33.59
CA ARG A 770 -4.01 -24.21 -32.85
C ARG A 770 -5.09 -23.55 -33.71
N LEU A 771 -4.88 -23.45 -35.01
CA LEU A 771 -5.76 -22.73 -35.94
C LEU A 771 -6.73 -23.64 -36.70
N GLN A 772 -6.37 -24.89 -37.00
CA GLN A 772 -7.12 -25.76 -37.91
C GLN A 772 -8.56 -26.05 -37.47
N GLY A 773 -8.84 -26.04 -36.15
CA GLY A 773 -10.20 -26.20 -35.63
C GLY A 773 -11.14 -25.04 -36.02
N ARG A 774 -10.60 -23.83 -36.17
CA ARG A 774 -11.36 -22.64 -36.63
C ARG A 774 -11.19 -22.40 -38.13
N TYR A 775 -10.04 -22.74 -38.72
CA TYR A 775 -9.75 -22.54 -40.14
C TYR A 775 -9.40 -23.87 -40.81
N PRO A 776 -10.40 -24.71 -41.16
CA PRO A 776 -10.15 -26.06 -41.68
C PRO A 776 -9.32 -26.09 -42.97
N SER A 777 -9.40 -25.03 -43.79
CA SER A 777 -8.63 -24.91 -45.05
C SER A 777 -7.10 -24.85 -44.84
N LEU A 778 -6.62 -24.68 -43.61
CA LEU A 778 -5.19 -24.76 -43.27
C LEU A 778 -4.69 -26.21 -43.11
N ALA A 779 -5.58 -27.21 -43.14
CA ALA A 779 -5.19 -28.62 -43.16
C ALA A 779 -4.45 -28.97 -44.48
N ASP A 780 -4.85 -28.35 -45.58
CA ASP A 780 -4.28 -28.58 -46.91
C ASP A 780 -2.87 -27.98 -47.02
N ARG A 781 -1.92 -28.76 -47.55
CA ARG A 781 -0.54 -28.27 -47.78
C ARG A 781 -0.48 -27.37 -49.01
N GLN A 782 -0.72 -26.07 -48.82
CA GLN A 782 -0.63 -25.06 -49.87
C GLN A 782 0.81 -24.51 -49.98
N LYS A 783 1.71 -25.24 -50.65
CA LYS A 783 3.14 -24.90 -50.73
C LYS A 783 3.42 -23.55 -51.44
N ASP A 784 2.59 -23.19 -52.41
CA ASP A 784 2.77 -22.02 -53.29
C ASP A 784 1.89 -20.81 -52.89
N ALA A 785 1.25 -20.86 -51.72
CA ALA A 785 0.43 -19.75 -51.23
C ALA A 785 1.28 -18.50 -51.00
N LYS A 786 0.74 -17.34 -51.40
CA LYS A 786 1.39 -16.04 -51.20
C LYS A 786 1.56 -15.71 -49.72
N LEU A 787 0.57 -16.05 -48.88
CA LEU A 787 0.60 -15.83 -47.45
C LEU A 787 1.24 -17.02 -46.72
N TRP A 788 2.14 -16.74 -45.78
CA TRP A 788 2.68 -17.71 -44.84
C TRP A 788 2.37 -17.30 -43.40
N ILE A 789 1.67 -18.17 -42.66
CA ILE A 789 1.33 -18.01 -41.24
C ILE A 789 2.32 -18.79 -40.38
N THR A 790 2.92 -18.12 -39.40
CA THR A 790 3.88 -18.72 -38.46
C THR A 790 3.76 -18.09 -37.07
N SER A 791 4.19 -18.80 -36.03
CA SER A 791 4.34 -18.26 -34.67
C SER A 791 5.78 -17.83 -34.35
N GLU A 792 6.75 -18.21 -35.18
CA GLU A 792 8.17 -17.94 -34.97
C GLU A 792 8.80 -17.51 -36.30
N PHE A 793 9.29 -16.28 -36.37
CA PHE A 793 9.94 -15.80 -37.59
C PHE A 793 11.36 -16.36 -37.71
N ALA A 794 11.74 -16.82 -38.90
CA ALA A 794 13.00 -17.50 -39.17
C ALA A 794 13.53 -17.15 -40.57
N ALA A 795 14.76 -17.54 -40.88
CA ALA A 795 15.41 -17.24 -42.17
C ALA A 795 14.58 -17.69 -43.40
N ARG A 796 13.82 -18.80 -43.28
CA ARG A 796 12.91 -19.29 -44.33
C ARG A 796 11.76 -18.33 -44.64
N HIS A 797 11.23 -17.64 -43.61
CA HIS A 797 10.16 -16.65 -43.75
C HIS A 797 10.70 -15.37 -44.39
N LEU A 798 11.92 -14.96 -44.03
CA LEU A 798 12.61 -13.86 -44.71
C LEU A 798 12.85 -14.15 -46.20
N ALA A 799 13.24 -15.37 -46.54
CA ALA A 799 13.41 -15.79 -47.93
C ALA A 799 12.08 -15.73 -48.72
N HIS A 800 10.95 -16.06 -48.08
CA HIS A 800 9.61 -15.92 -48.66
C HIS A 800 9.25 -14.46 -48.96
N ILE A 801 9.47 -13.57 -47.99
CA ILE A 801 9.25 -12.11 -48.14
C ILE A 801 10.07 -11.55 -49.30
N ARG A 802 11.35 -11.94 -49.43
CA ARG A 802 12.23 -11.48 -50.52
C ARG A 802 11.74 -11.85 -51.91
N ARG A 803 11.00 -12.95 -52.04
CA ARG A 803 10.38 -13.40 -53.29
C ARG A 803 9.02 -12.75 -53.56
N GLY A 804 8.62 -11.75 -52.78
CA GLY A 804 7.33 -11.08 -52.89
C GLY A 804 6.19 -11.72 -52.11
N GLY A 805 6.50 -12.69 -51.24
CA GLY A 805 5.54 -13.33 -50.36
C GLY A 805 5.15 -12.47 -49.14
N ASP A 806 4.04 -12.83 -48.52
CA ASP A 806 3.53 -12.19 -47.31
C ASP A 806 3.67 -13.10 -46.10
N VAL A 807 3.93 -12.51 -44.93
CA VAL A 807 4.00 -13.25 -43.66
C VAL A 807 3.04 -12.65 -42.63
N LEU A 808 2.23 -13.52 -42.03
CA LEU A 808 1.50 -13.24 -40.79
C LEU A 808 2.23 -13.93 -39.63
N LEU A 809 2.81 -13.14 -38.74
CA LEU A 809 3.44 -13.61 -37.52
C LEU A 809 2.43 -13.54 -36.36
N LEU A 810 2.03 -14.70 -35.84
CA LEU A 810 1.19 -14.87 -34.65
C LEU A 810 2.07 -15.17 -33.43
N GLY A 811 2.71 -14.13 -32.90
CA GLY A 811 3.69 -14.25 -31.84
C GLY A 811 4.66 -13.09 -31.84
N THR A 812 5.67 -13.19 -30.99
CA THR A 812 6.64 -12.10 -30.80
C THR A 812 8.03 -12.40 -31.33
N GLU A 813 8.38 -13.66 -31.55
CA GLU A 813 9.73 -14.01 -32.01
C GLU A 813 9.90 -13.66 -33.51
N PRO A 814 10.96 -12.89 -33.85
CA PRO A 814 12.24 -12.78 -33.18
C PRO A 814 12.42 -11.43 -32.47
N PHE A 815 11.36 -10.64 -32.34
CA PHE A 815 11.42 -9.30 -31.82
C PHE A 815 11.70 -9.31 -30.33
N PRO A 816 12.44 -8.32 -29.81
CA PRO A 816 12.63 -8.19 -28.37
C PRO A 816 11.29 -7.90 -27.71
N THR A 817 10.91 -8.78 -26.79
CA THR A 817 9.81 -8.54 -25.87
C THR A 817 10.36 -8.07 -24.55
N TRP A 818 9.58 -7.24 -23.88
CA TRP A 818 9.68 -7.13 -22.44
C TRP A 818 8.49 -7.92 -21.92
N SER A 819 8.76 -9.09 -21.32
CA SER A 819 7.73 -9.72 -20.51
C SER A 819 7.42 -8.73 -19.39
N LEU A 820 6.14 -8.40 -19.19
CA LEU A 820 5.56 -7.91 -17.94
C LEU A 820 4.05 -7.71 -18.06
N VAL A 821 3.41 -7.93 -16.92
CA VAL A 821 2.00 -8.25 -16.66
C VAL A 821 0.97 -7.27 -17.25
N ASN A 822 -0.18 -7.83 -17.62
CA ASN A 822 -1.37 -7.23 -18.25
C ASN A 822 -1.61 -5.73 -17.93
N PRO A 823 -1.68 -4.86 -18.97
CA PRO A 823 -1.93 -3.42 -18.82
C PRO A 823 -3.30 -3.05 -18.27
N ILE A 824 -4.25 -3.99 -18.17
CA ILE A 824 -5.60 -3.80 -17.60
C ILE A 824 -5.69 -4.43 -16.19
N ALA A 825 -4.84 -5.40 -15.83
CA ALA A 825 -4.98 -6.18 -14.59
C ALA A 825 -4.05 -5.78 -13.43
N THR A 826 -3.04 -4.95 -13.64
CA THR A 826 -2.12 -4.61 -12.55
C THR A 826 -2.56 -3.34 -11.83
N GLY A 827 -2.89 -3.49 -10.54
CA GLY A 827 -3.12 -2.38 -9.61
C GLY A 827 -1.89 -1.62 -9.17
N HIS A 828 -0.72 -2.04 -9.65
CA HIS A 828 0.56 -1.56 -9.21
C HIS A 828 1.44 -1.26 -10.41
N SER A 829 1.92 -0.01 -10.49
CA SER A 829 3.00 0.40 -11.36
C SER A 829 4.29 0.58 -10.55
N SER A 830 4.82 -0.48 -9.93
CA SER A 830 6.26 -0.46 -9.59
C SER A 830 7.09 -0.40 -10.86
N ALA A 831 8.37 -0.10 -10.71
CA ALA A 831 9.32 -0.11 -11.79
C ALA A 831 9.29 -1.38 -12.65
N ARG A 832 8.84 -2.50 -12.08
CA ARG A 832 8.56 -3.77 -12.76
C ARG A 832 7.32 -3.76 -13.66
N PHE A 833 6.54 -2.71 -13.81
CA PHE A 833 5.36 -2.70 -14.70
C PHE A 833 5.42 -1.48 -15.61
N HIS A 834 5.61 -1.73 -16.92
CA HIS A 834 5.99 -0.68 -17.88
C HIS A 834 4.85 -0.23 -18.80
N GLN A 835 3.59 -0.61 -18.54
CA GLN A 835 2.45 -0.38 -19.43
C GLN A 835 1.33 0.40 -18.74
N LEU A 836 0.95 1.56 -19.29
CA LEU A 836 -0.06 2.45 -18.71
C LEU A 836 -1.40 2.44 -19.47
N GLY A 837 -1.47 1.78 -20.62
CA GLY A 837 -2.67 1.69 -21.44
C GLY A 837 -2.36 1.31 -22.88
N THR A 838 -3.32 1.51 -23.77
CA THR A 838 -3.17 1.22 -25.21
C THR A 838 -3.78 2.32 -26.06
N ILE A 839 -3.32 2.42 -27.31
CA ILE A 839 -3.95 3.22 -28.36
C ILE A 839 -4.38 2.28 -29.47
N VAL A 840 -5.65 2.36 -29.83
CA VAL A 840 -6.23 1.63 -30.96
C VAL A 840 -6.28 2.60 -32.13
N HIS A 841 -5.35 2.45 -33.08
CA HIS A 841 -5.29 3.30 -34.26
C HIS A 841 -6.35 2.89 -35.29
N ASP A 842 -6.83 3.87 -36.06
CA ASP A 842 -7.79 3.58 -37.13
C ASP A 842 -7.15 2.65 -38.18
N HIS A 843 -7.71 1.45 -38.29
CA HIS A 843 -7.17 0.40 -39.14
C HIS A 843 -8.28 -0.57 -39.60
N PRO A 844 -8.23 -1.09 -40.85
CA PRO A 844 -9.28 -1.97 -41.38
C PRO A 844 -9.60 -3.21 -40.55
N ILE A 845 -8.64 -3.74 -39.78
CA ILE A 845 -8.86 -4.93 -38.93
C ILE A 845 -9.84 -4.66 -37.78
N PHE A 846 -9.96 -3.40 -37.35
CA PHE A 846 -10.90 -3.01 -36.30
C PHE A 846 -12.27 -2.61 -36.86
N ARG A 847 -12.49 -2.70 -38.18
CA ARG A 847 -13.80 -2.40 -38.76
C ARG A 847 -14.85 -3.35 -38.21
N GLY A 848 -15.82 -2.81 -37.47
CA GLY A 848 -16.86 -3.58 -36.79
C GLY A 848 -16.42 -4.18 -35.45
N PHE A 849 -15.17 -3.96 -35.01
CA PHE A 849 -14.70 -4.30 -33.67
C PHE A 849 -14.90 -3.08 -32.75
N PRO A 850 -15.82 -3.11 -31.76
CA PRO A 850 -16.15 -1.95 -30.94
C PRO A 850 -14.99 -1.48 -30.05
N HIS A 851 -14.60 -0.22 -30.18
CA HIS A 851 -13.60 0.45 -29.34
C HIS A 851 -13.79 1.98 -29.33
N ASP A 852 -13.29 2.64 -28.29
CA ASP A 852 -13.29 4.11 -28.16
C ASP A 852 -11.89 4.72 -28.40
N GLY A 853 -11.02 4.01 -29.14
CA GLY A 853 -9.65 4.44 -29.46
C GLY A 853 -8.60 3.99 -28.43
N PHE A 854 -9.01 3.22 -27.42
CA PHE A 854 -8.15 2.55 -26.45
C PHE A 854 -8.69 1.14 -26.16
N GLY A 855 -7.85 0.31 -25.54
CA GLY A 855 -8.23 -1.04 -25.13
C GLY A 855 -8.90 -1.06 -23.76
N ASP A 856 -10.20 -1.37 -23.74
CA ASP A 856 -11.01 -1.67 -22.56
C ASP A 856 -11.07 -3.21 -22.36
N TRP A 857 -12.04 -3.73 -21.61
CA TRP A 857 -12.15 -5.15 -21.27
C TRP A 857 -12.24 -6.10 -22.46
N GLN A 858 -12.64 -5.64 -23.65
CA GLN A 858 -12.60 -6.47 -24.86
C GLN A 858 -11.19 -6.85 -25.30
N PHE A 859 -10.19 -6.06 -24.91
CA PHE A 859 -8.78 -6.35 -25.12
C PHE A 859 -8.14 -7.11 -23.96
N TYR A 860 -8.84 -7.30 -22.84
CA TYR A 860 -8.32 -8.05 -21.69
C TYR A 860 -7.81 -9.44 -22.11
N PRO A 861 -8.59 -10.30 -22.81
CA PRO A 861 -8.11 -11.63 -23.19
C PRO A 861 -6.98 -11.61 -24.24
N LEU A 862 -6.84 -10.50 -24.99
CA LEU A 862 -5.79 -10.32 -25.99
C LEU A 862 -4.45 -9.92 -25.36
N LEU A 863 -4.48 -9.29 -24.17
CA LEU A 863 -3.31 -8.66 -23.54
C LEU A 863 -2.89 -9.32 -22.22
N ASP A 864 -3.61 -10.36 -21.74
CA ASP A 864 -3.37 -11.06 -20.45
C ASP A 864 -2.23 -12.11 -20.47
N GLY A 865 -1.45 -12.20 -21.56
CA GLY A 865 -0.37 -13.19 -21.74
C GLY A 865 1.06 -12.67 -21.52
N ASP A 866 2.02 -13.58 -21.31
CA ASP A 866 3.43 -13.32 -20.93
C ASP A 866 4.27 -12.55 -21.98
N SER A 867 3.76 -12.36 -23.20
CA SER A 867 4.47 -11.72 -24.32
C SER A 867 3.51 -11.05 -25.31
N SER A 868 2.67 -10.12 -24.84
CA SER A 868 1.71 -9.41 -25.70
C SER A 868 2.24 -8.11 -26.32
N CYS A 869 3.52 -7.75 -26.11
CA CYS A 869 4.09 -6.46 -26.50
C CYS A 869 5.51 -6.58 -27.08
N ILE A 870 5.73 -5.95 -28.23
CA ILE A 870 7.02 -5.91 -28.94
C ILE A 870 7.65 -4.51 -28.81
N HIS A 871 8.95 -4.48 -28.52
CA HIS A 871 9.75 -3.25 -28.52
C HIS A 871 10.38 -2.99 -29.89
N LEU A 872 10.10 -1.83 -30.48
CA LEU A 872 10.62 -1.38 -31.77
C LEU A 872 11.66 -0.26 -31.56
N ALA A 873 12.74 -0.58 -30.81
CA ALA A 873 13.75 0.37 -30.34
C ALA A 873 14.85 0.72 -31.36
N ASP A 874 15.04 -0.11 -32.39
CA ASP A 874 16.14 0.07 -33.34
C ASP A 874 15.87 1.33 -34.21
N ALA A 875 16.86 2.22 -34.27
CA ALA A 875 16.70 3.66 -34.56
C ALA A 875 16.10 4.04 -35.93
N ASP A 876 16.05 3.10 -36.89
CA ASP A 876 15.76 3.43 -38.30
C ASP A 876 14.41 2.91 -38.80
N TRP A 877 13.58 2.26 -37.97
CA TRP A 877 12.26 1.79 -38.44
C TRP A 877 11.18 2.85 -38.22
N PRO A 878 10.41 3.20 -39.26
CA PRO A 878 9.18 3.98 -39.09
C PRO A 878 8.24 3.30 -38.09
N PHE A 879 7.81 4.04 -37.07
CA PHE A 879 6.94 3.56 -36.02
C PHE A 879 5.48 3.94 -36.30
N ASP A 880 4.74 3.02 -36.94
CA ASP A 880 3.32 3.15 -37.29
C ASP A 880 2.53 1.95 -36.71
N PRO A 881 2.25 1.95 -35.41
CA PRO A 881 1.55 0.84 -34.75
C PRO A 881 0.06 0.81 -35.11
N ILE A 882 -0.52 -0.38 -35.14
CA ILE A 882 -1.98 -0.59 -35.26
C ILE A 882 -2.61 -0.65 -33.86
N LEU A 883 -2.00 -1.44 -32.96
CA LEU A 883 -2.31 -1.48 -31.54
C LEU A 883 -1.05 -1.10 -30.76
N GLU A 884 -0.98 0.14 -30.32
CA GLU A 884 0.14 0.70 -29.58
C GLU A 884 -0.04 0.45 -28.07
N VAL A 885 1.06 0.17 -27.36
CA VAL A 885 1.03 0.04 -25.91
C VAL A 885 1.74 1.24 -25.28
N ILE A 886 1.03 1.99 -24.46
CA ILE A 886 1.54 3.21 -23.83
C ILE A 886 2.56 2.81 -22.77
N SER A 887 3.83 3.13 -22.99
CA SER A 887 4.89 2.87 -22.01
C SER A 887 4.76 3.76 -20.78
N SER A 888 5.34 3.34 -19.66
CA SER A 888 5.57 4.25 -18.53
C SER A 888 6.43 5.44 -18.95
N ASP A 889 6.11 6.61 -18.42
CA ASP A 889 6.89 7.85 -18.49
C ASP A 889 8.28 7.72 -17.85
N LYS A 890 8.53 6.70 -17.02
CA LYS A 890 9.86 6.38 -16.46
C LYS A 890 10.79 5.70 -17.48
N HIS A 891 10.19 4.98 -18.43
CA HIS A 891 10.84 4.15 -19.44
C HIS A 891 10.11 4.31 -20.78
N VAL A 892 10.20 5.49 -21.37
CA VAL A 892 9.57 5.79 -22.66
C VAL A 892 10.10 4.85 -23.75
N ARG A 893 9.20 4.11 -24.41
CA ARG A 893 9.54 3.11 -25.43
C ARG A 893 8.56 3.16 -26.60
N ARG A 894 9.08 2.91 -27.80
CA ARG A 894 8.28 2.62 -29.00
C ARG A 894 7.85 1.16 -28.95
N GLN A 895 6.61 0.87 -28.60
CA GLN A 895 6.15 -0.51 -28.44
C GLN A 895 4.71 -0.72 -28.91
N ALA A 896 4.46 -1.91 -29.43
CA ALA A 896 3.19 -2.24 -30.06
C ALA A 896 2.87 -3.73 -29.91
N SER A 897 1.58 -4.04 -29.88
CA SER A 897 1.07 -5.41 -29.91
C SER A 897 0.65 -5.83 -31.32
N ILE A 898 0.33 -4.88 -32.20
CA ILE A 898 -0.02 -5.14 -33.60
C ILE A 898 0.60 -4.04 -34.46
N PHE A 899 1.29 -4.43 -35.54
CA PHE A 899 1.84 -3.52 -36.53
C PHE A 899 2.07 -4.24 -37.86
N GLU A 900 2.32 -3.49 -38.93
CA GLU A 900 2.61 -4.01 -40.26
C GLU A 900 3.69 -3.21 -40.98
N ALA A 901 4.39 -3.84 -41.93
CA ALA A 901 5.40 -3.16 -42.74
C ALA A 901 5.61 -3.81 -44.10
N ARG A 902 6.03 -3.00 -45.09
CA ARG A 902 6.68 -3.49 -46.30
C ARG A 902 8.15 -3.77 -46.00
N VAL A 903 8.63 -4.96 -46.35
CA VAL A 903 10.02 -5.37 -46.10
C VAL A 903 10.55 -6.10 -47.33
N ASP A 904 11.74 -5.73 -47.80
CA ASP A 904 12.32 -6.25 -49.05
C ASP A 904 11.29 -6.18 -50.21
N GLY A 905 10.95 -7.32 -50.83
CA GLY A 905 9.94 -7.42 -51.89
C GLY A 905 8.52 -7.74 -51.43
N GLY A 906 8.30 -7.98 -50.14
CA GLY A 906 7.05 -8.53 -49.59
C GLY A 906 6.46 -7.71 -48.44
N ARG A 907 5.54 -8.31 -47.69
CA ARG A 907 4.81 -7.65 -46.59
C ARG A 907 4.84 -8.52 -45.32
N LEU A 908 4.95 -7.85 -44.17
CA LEU A 908 4.90 -8.47 -42.85
C LEU A 908 3.74 -7.87 -42.05
N PHE A 909 2.91 -8.73 -41.47
CA PHE A 909 1.93 -8.37 -40.46
C PHE A 909 2.28 -9.09 -39.16
N VAL A 910 2.36 -8.35 -38.06
CA VAL A 910 2.69 -8.90 -36.74
C VAL A 910 1.51 -8.76 -35.80
N PHE A 911 1.09 -9.87 -35.23
CA PHE A 911 0.04 -9.97 -34.21
C PHE A 911 0.63 -10.62 -32.97
N ALA A 912 1.05 -9.80 -32.00
CA ALA A 912 1.68 -10.25 -30.75
C ALA A 912 0.66 -10.57 -29.64
N CYS A 913 -0.61 -10.21 -29.82
CA CYS A 913 -1.64 -10.47 -28.81
C CYS A 913 -1.84 -11.98 -28.60
N ASP A 914 -2.33 -12.36 -27.42
CA ASP A 914 -2.86 -13.71 -27.22
C ASP A 914 -4.16 -13.90 -28.03
N PHE A 915 -4.46 -15.13 -28.42
CA PHE A 915 -5.58 -15.46 -29.30
C PHE A 915 -6.26 -16.77 -28.88
N ASP A 916 -6.64 -16.88 -27.61
CA ASP A 916 -7.55 -17.94 -27.17
C ASP A 916 -8.88 -17.85 -27.96
N LEU A 917 -9.08 -18.80 -28.89
CA LEU A 917 -10.23 -18.82 -29.80
C LEU A 917 -11.55 -19.15 -29.08
N ALA A 918 -11.51 -19.55 -27.82
CA ALA A 918 -12.72 -19.62 -26.99
C ALA A 918 -13.25 -18.23 -26.62
N GLN A 919 -12.39 -17.20 -26.65
CA GLN A 919 -12.74 -15.83 -26.30
C GLN A 919 -13.32 -15.09 -27.52
N PRO A 920 -14.53 -14.49 -27.41
CA PRO A 920 -15.21 -13.87 -28.54
C PRO A 920 -14.42 -12.76 -29.24
N SER A 921 -13.81 -11.85 -28.47
CA SER A 921 -13.05 -10.73 -29.02
C SER A 921 -11.78 -11.19 -29.73
N ALA A 922 -11.09 -12.19 -29.18
CA ALA A 922 -9.88 -12.75 -29.77
C ALA A 922 -10.17 -13.49 -31.08
N ALA A 923 -11.18 -14.36 -31.08
CA ALA A 923 -11.63 -15.07 -32.27
C ALA A 923 -12.09 -14.10 -33.37
N PHE A 924 -12.91 -13.10 -33.02
CA PHE A 924 -13.39 -12.13 -33.99
C PHE A 924 -12.26 -11.27 -34.57
N LEU A 925 -11.36 -10.77 -33.73
CA LEU A 925 -10.24 -9.94 -34.20
C LEU A 925 -9.31 -10.75 -35.10
N LEU A 926 -9.03 -12.01 -34.77
CA LEU A 926 -8.22 -12.88 -35.61
C LEU A 926 -8.87 -13.14 -36.98
N ASP A 927 -10.18 -13.37 -37.05
CA ASP A 927 -10.89 -13.49 -38.33
C ASP A 927 -10.73 -12.22 -39.19
N SER A 928 -10.81 -11.04 -38.56
CA SER A 928 -10.62 -9.76 -39.24
C SER A 928 -9.19 -9.59 -39.75
N VAL A 929 -8.19 -10.03 -38.98
CA VAL A 929 -6.78 -10.07 -39.41
C VAL A 929 -6.60 -11.02 -40.60
N MET A 930 -7.12 -12.25 -40.50
CA MET A 930 -7.03 -13.26 -41.58
C MET A 930 -7.66 -12.76 -42.88
N SER A 931 -8.81 -12.09 -42.79
CA SER A 931 -9.49 -11.48 -43.95
C SER A 931 -8.68 -10.33 -44.54
N TYR A 932 -8.07 -9.51 -43.69
CA TYR A 932 -7.28 -8.35 -44.10
C TYR A 932 -5.99 -8.76 -44.83
N VAL A 933 -5.17 -9.65 -44.24
CA VAL A 933 -3.84 -10.00 -44.79
C VAL A 933 -3.90 -10.73 -46.13
N GLN A 934 -5.01 -11.41 -46.42
CA GLN A 934 -5.25 -12.06 -47.73
C GLN A 934 -5.88 -11.12 -48.75
N GLY A 935 -6.48 -10.01 -48.30
CA GLY A 935 -7.24 -9.09 -49.14
C GLY A 935 -6.38 -8.06 -49.88
N ALA A 936 -6.97 -7.46 -50.92
CA ALA A 936 -6.37 -6.34 -51.66
C ALA A 936 -6.12 -5.08 -50.80
N ARG A 937 -6.71 -5.02 -49.60
CA ARG A 937 -6.55 -3.92 -48.65
C ARG A 937 -5.29 -3.99 -47.80
N PHE A 938 -4.57 -5.13 -47.80
CA PHE A 938 -3.30 -5.24 -47.08
C PHE A 938 -2.24 -4.36 -47.74
N LYS A 939 -2.15 -3.10 -47.37
CA LYS A 939 -1.24 -2.12 -47.99
C LYS A 939 -0.49 -1.36 -46.89
N PRO A 940 0.53 -1.99 -46.26
CA PRO A 940 1.28 -1.36 -45.19
C PRO A 940 1.83 0.00 -45.62
N LYS A 941 1.56 1.02 -44.80
CA LYS A 941 1.96 2.42 -45.08
C LYS A 941 3.46 2.59 -44.93
N VAL A 942 4.05 1.94 -43.93
CA VAL A 942 5.48 2.01 -43.65
C VAL A 942 6.29 1.01 -44.48
N ARG A 943 7.49 1.42 -44.86
CA ARG A 943 8.50 0.57 -45.51
C ARG A 943 9.72 0.53 -44.59
N TRP A 944 10.22 -0.67 -44.32
CA TRP A 944 11.46 -0.87 -43.60
C TRP A 944 12.62 -1.02 -44.57
N GLU A 945 13.80 -0.58 -44.15
CA GLU A 945 15.02 -0.68 -44.95
C GLU A 945 15.33 -2.14 -45.29
N PRO A 946 15.81 -2.43 -46.52
CA PRO A 946 16.18 -3.78 -46.91
C PRO A 946 17.14 -4.45 -45.92
N GLY A 947 16.90 -5.72 -45.60
CA GLY A 947 17.73 -6.46 -44.64
C GLY A 947 17.50 -6.10 -43.15
N SER A 948 16.57 -5.21 -42.81
CA SER A 948 16.20 -4.88 -41.42
C SER A 948 15.88 -6.13 -40.58
N LEU A 949 15.07 -7.05 -41.10
CA LEU A 949 14.74 -8.30 -40.42
C LEU A 949 15.93 -9.25 -40.25
N ARG A 950 16.96 -9.16 -41.12
CA ARG A 950 18.20 -9.94 -40.97
C ARG A 950 18.98 -9.51 -39.73
N LYS A 951 19.01 -8.20 -39.45
CA LYS A 951 19.64 -7.64 -38.24
C LYS A 951 18.99 -8.21 -36.97
N ILE A 952 17.67 -8.35 -36.95
CA ILE A 952 16.93 -8.94 -35.82
C ILE A 952 17.30 -10.41 -35.64
N LEU A 953 17.24 -11.18 -36.74
CA LEU A 953 17.56 -12.61 -36.72
C LEU A 953 19.03 -12.91 -36.35
N SER A 954 19.95 -11.95 -36.52
CA SER A 954 21.36 -12.10 -36.14
C SER A 954 21.68 -11.73 -34.70
N LYS A 955 20.78 -11.04 -33.99
CA LYS A 955 20.96 -10.68 -32.58
C LYS A 955 20.47 -11.86 -31.72
N PRO A 956 21.23 -12.34 -30.72
CA PRO A 956 20.69 -13.32 -29.77
C PRO A 956 19.49 -12.70 -29.05
N VAL A 957 18.36 -13.40 -29.06
CA VAL A 957 17.14 -12.94 -28.37
C VAL A 957 17.45 -12.91 -26.87
N LYS A 958 17.72 -11.70 -26.33
CA LYS A 958 17.82 -11.50 -24.88
C LYS A 958 16.41 -11.66 -24.30
N ARG A 959 16.04 -12.88 -23.89
CA ARG A 959 14.90 -13.08 -23.00
C ARG A 959 15.25 -12.39 -21.69
N SER A 960 14.53 -11.34 -21.32
CA SER A 960 14.47 -10.94 -19.92
C SER A 960 13.81 -12.11 -19.20
N VAL A 961 14.60 -12.92 -18.50
CA VAL A 961 14.06 -13.96 -17.61
C VAL A 961 13.26 -13.21 -16.56
N ALA A 962 11.93 -13.17 -16.71
CA ALA A 962 11.08 -12.96 -15.57
C ALA A 962 11.46 -14.09 -14.62
N ARG A 963 12.16 -13.76 -13.52
CA ARG A 963 12.14 -14.64 -12.35
C ARG A 963 10.66 -14.87 -12.14
N ARG A 964 10.19 -16.10 -12.35
CA ARG A 964 8.88 -16.52 -11.85
C ARG A 964 8.87 -16.00 -10.43
N SER A 965 8.01 -15.02 -10.13
CA SER A 965 7.54 -14.90 -8.76
C SER A 965 7.12 -16.31 -8.45
N VAL A 966 7.77 -16.94 -7.47
CA VAL A 966 7.31 -18.22 -6.97
C VAL A 966 5.88 -17.94 -6.54
N ALA A 967 4.94 -18.28 -7.43
CA ALA A 967 3.58 -18.49 -7.04
C ALA A 967 3.74 -19.59 -6.01
N CYS A 968 3.46 -19.25 -4.75
CA CYS A 968 3.14 -20.25 -3.77
C CYS A 968 2.20 -21.24 -4.48
N PRO A 969 2.51 -22.55 -4.53
CA PRO A 969 1.69 -23.50 -5.27
C PRO A 969 0.36 -23.63 -4.53
N VAL A 970 -0.57 -22.73 -4.82
CA VAL A 970 -1.97 -22.96 -4.52
C VAL A 970 -2.42 -23.92 -5.60
N ALA A 971 -2.43 -25.21 -5.26
CA ALA A 971 -2.90 -26.27 -6.11
C ALA A 971 -4.37 -26.00 -6.49
N ASN A 972 -4.58 -25.53 -7.72
CA ASN A 972 -5.88 -25.58 -8.38
C ASN A 972 -6.14 -27.02 -8.81
N LYS A 973 -6.67 -27.84 -7.90
CA LYS A 973 -7.54 -28.96 -8.26
C LYS A 973 -8.66 -29.07 -7.21
N PRO A 974 -9.92 -28.74 -7.54
CA PRO A 974 -11.02 -29.34 -6.79
C PRO A 974 -10.98 -30.86 -7.06
N PRO A 975 -11.17 -31.72 -6.05
CA PRO A 975 -11.43 -33.12 -6.33
C PRO A 975 -12.73 -33.23 -7.14
N PRO A 976 -12.86 -34.20 -8.06
CA PRO A 976 -14.14 -34.48 -8.69
C PRO A 976 -15.10 -35.05 -7.63
N CYS A 977 -16.11 -34.28 -7.25
CA CYS A 977 -17.24 -34.81 -6.49
C CYS A 977 -18.25 -35.40 -7.48
N GLU A 978 -18.05 -36.65 -7.87
CA GLU A 978 -19.13 -37.51 -8.34
C GLU A 978 -19.47 -38.50 -7.21
N GLY A 979 -20.73 -38.50 -6.79
CA GLY A 979 -21.35 -39.60 -6.04
C GLY A 979 -21.27 -39.54 -4.52
N ALA A 980 -22.21 -38.83 -3.88
CA ALA A 980 -22.92 -39.33 -2.69
C ALA A 980 -24.09 -38.39 -2.37
N ALA A 981 -25.30 -38.92 -2.49
CA ALA A 981 -26.53 -38.28 -2.08
C ALA A 981 -26.61 -38.18 -0.54
N ASN A 982 -27.35 -37.17 -0.08
CA ASN A 982 -27.99 -37.06 1.24
C ASN A 982 -27.09 -37.27 2.48
N ASP A 983 -26.73 -36.18 3.16
CA ASP A 983 -27.23 -36.03 4.54
C ASP A 983 -27.28 -34.57 5.02
N ARG A 984 -28.35 -34.27 5.77
CA ARG A 984 -28.74 -32.96 6.29
C ARG A 984 -28.23 -32.78 7.73
N THR A 985 -27.02 -32.27 7.96
CA THR A 985 -26.61 -31.88 9.34
C THR A 985 -25.56 -30.76 9.36
N TRP A 986 -25.90 -29.55 8.90
CA TRP A 986 -25.13 -28.33 9.22
C TRP A 986 -26.03 -27.17 9.63
N ARG A 987 -26.85 -27.39 10.66
CA ARG A 987 -27.53 -26.31 11.41
C ARG A 987 -27.54 -26.64 12.90
N ARG A 988 -26.54 -26.14 13.64
CA ARG A 988 -26.61 -25.61 15.03
C ARG A 988 -25.21 -25.59 15.65
N ALA A 989 -24.64 -24.39 15.78
CA ALA A 989 -23.78 -24.02 16.89
C ALA A 989 -23.71 -22.49 16.94
N ALA A 990 -24.53 -21.90 17.80
CA ALA A 990 -24.38 -20.54 18.29
C ALA A 990 -23.32 -20.54 19.43
N PRO A 991 -22.77 -19.38 19.82
CA PRO A 991 -21.51 -19.29 20.57
C PRO A 991 -21.74 -19.42 22.08
N LEU A 992 -20.91 -20.23 22.74
CA LEU A 992 -20.77 -20.23 24.20
C LEU A 992 -19.50 -19.47 24.57
N VAL A 993 -19.70 -18.30 25.18
CA VAL A 993 -18.70 -17.54 25.94
C VAL A 993 -19.00 -17.79 27.41
N SER A 994 -18.05 -18.38 28.17
CA SER A 994 -17.60 -17.88 29.48
C SER A 994 -16.71 -18.89 30.23
N THR A 995 -15.65 -18.34 30.85
CA THR A 995 -15.00 -18.75 32.12
C THR A 995 -14.40 -20.14 32.28
N LEU A 996 -13.06 -20.18 32.36
CA LEU A 996 -12.34 -20.91 33.42
C LEU A 996 -11.04 -20.15 33.73
N ALA A 997 -10.90 -19.77 34.99
CA ALA A 997 -9.71 -19.23 35.60
C ALA A 997 -9.04 -20.31 36.45
N ALA A 998 -7.72 -20.14 36.63
CA ALA A 998 -6.86 -20.63 37.72
C ALA A 998 -6.05 -21.94 37.54
N THR A 999 -4.76 -21.77 37.83
CA THR A 999 -3.76 -22.67 38.45
C THR A 999 -3.13 -23.83 37.67
N ALA A 1000 -1.84 -23.66 37.31
CA ALA A 1000 -0.76 -24.62 37.62
C ALA A 1000 0.61 -23.91 37.55
N GLY A 1001 1.48 -24.19 38.53
CA GLY A 1001 2.78 -23.54 38.78
C GLY A 1001 3.93 -23.96 37.84
N PRO A 1002 5.17 -23.56 38.17
CA PRO A 1002 6.30 -23.55 37.24
C PRO A 1002 6.87 -24.96 37.04
N VAL A 1003 7.23 -25.30 35.80
CA VAL A 1003 8.11 -26.43 35.51
C VAL A 1003 9.45 -25.86 35.10
N THR A 1004 10.46 -26.19 35.90
CA THR A 1004 11.88 -25.87 35.79
C THR A 1004 12.51 -26.49 34.54
N GLU A 1005 13.47 -25.76 33.98
CA GLU A 1005 14.45 -26.23 33.01
C GLU A 1005 15.17 -27.49 33.52
N ALA A 1006 15.36 -28.45 32.61
CA ALA A 1006 16.48 -29.38 32.65
C ALA A 1006 17.00 -29.46 31.21
N ASP A 1007 18.10 -28.76 30.98
CA ASP A 1007 19.02 -29.01 29.87
C ASP A 1007 19.53 -30.44 29.97
N ASP A 1008 19.49 -31.19 28.87
CA ASP A 1008 20.40 -32.30 28.62
C ASP A 1008 20.69 -32.36 27.11
N ASP A 1009 21.74 -31.64 26.73
CA ASP A 1009 22.44 -31.78 25.45
C ASP A 1009 23.11 -33.17 25.40
N TYR A 1010 22.63 -34.07 24.55
CA TYR A 1010 23.39 -35.25 24.11
C TYR A 1010 24.04 -34.98 22.74
N HIS A 1011 25.24 -34.44 22.79
CA HIS A 1011 26.19 -34.45 21.67
C HIS A 1011 26.96 -35.79 21.65
N ALA A 1012 26.50 -36.76 20.87
CA ALA A 1012 27.33 -37.90 20.46
C ALA A 1012 27.93 -37.63 19.08
N GLY A 1013 29.19 -37.16 19.08
CA GLY A 1013 30.01 -37.05 17.88
C GLY A 1013 30.63 -38.40 17.52
N ALA A 1014 30.28 -38.93 16.35
CA ALA A 1014 31.07 -39.93 15.65
C ALA A 1014 31.34 -39.42 14.23
N GLY A 1015 32.49 -38.77 14.05
CA GLY A 1015 33.00 -38.40 12.74
C GLY A 1015 33.68 -39.60 12.09
N ALA A 1016 33.06 -40.16 11.05
CA ALA A 1016 33.74 -41.07 10.12
C ALA A 1016 34.01 -40.30 8.80
N ALA A 1017 35.23 -39.79 8.66
CA ALA A 1017 35.70 -39.22 7.40
C ALA A 1017 36.23 -40.33 6.49
N ALA A 1018 35.44 -40.74 5.50
CA ALA A 1018 35.93 -41.61 4.42
C ALA A 1018 36.67 -40.75 3.38
N ARG A 1019 38.00 -40.92 3.28
CA ARG A 1019 38.81 -40.34 2.19
C ARG A 1019 38.66 -41.19 0.93
N VAL A 1020 38.03 -40.64 -0.11
CA VAL A 1020 38.09 -41.19 -1.47
C VAL A 1020 39.15 -40.40 -2.24
N GLY A 1021 40.21 -41.08 -2.69
CA GLY A 1021 41.23 -40.50 -3.55
C GLY A 1021 40.72 -40.39 -4.99
N ALA A 1022 40.79 -39.19 -5.57
CA ALA A 1022 40.68 -38.99 -7.01
C ALA A 1022 41.72 -37.94 -7.46
N ALA A 1023 42.38 -38.24 -8.57
CA ALA A 1023 43.48 -37.49 -9.16
C ALA A 1023 42.96 -36.34 -10.05
N ASP A 1024 42.97 -35.10 -9.54
CA ASP A 1024 43.03 -33.83 -10.30
C ASP A 1024 43.30 -32.67 -9.30
N PRO A 1025 44.34 -31.81 -9.45
CA PRO A 1025 44.73 -30.85 -8.40
C PRO A 1025 43.86 -29.59 -8.28
N ALA A 1026 42.85 -29.36 -9.14
CA ALA A 1026 42.26 -28.02 -9.30
C ALA A 1026 40.97 -27.71 -8.49
N ALA A 1027 40.39 -28.66 -7.75
CA ALA A 1027 39.27 -28.36 -6.85
C ALA A 1027 39.17 -29.39 -5.71
N LYS A 1028 39.30 -28.95 -4.45
CA LYS A 1028 38.89 -29.75 -3.29
C LYS A 1028 37.40 -29.51 -3.02
N LEU A 1029 36.60 -30.56 -3.10
CA LEU A 1029 35.20 -30.58 -2.69
C LEU A 1029 35.12 -31.33 -1.36
N ASP A 1030 34.77 -30.62 -0.29
CA ASP A 1030 34.43 -31.25 0.98
C ASP A 1030 32.91 -31.45 1.05
N PHE A 1031 32.49 -32.65 1.47
CA PHE A 1031 31.10 -33.01 1.67
C PHE A 1031 30.82 -33.24 3.15
N SER A 1032 29.67 -32.80 3.62
CA SER A 1032 29.14 -33.16 4.94
C SER A 1032 27.70 -33.63 4.81
N ALA A 1033 27.33 -34.68 5.54
CA ALA A 1033 25.96 -35.17 5.63
C ALA A 1033 25.45 -35.00 7.06
N ARG A 1034 24.23 -34.47 7.21
CA ARG A 1034 23.50 -34.46 8.49
C ARG A 1034 22.26 -35.31 8.36
N LEU A 1035 22.08 -36.20 9.32
CA LEU A 1035 20.87 -37.02 9.49
C LEU A 1035 19.98 -36.38 10.54
N ARG A 1036 18.67 -36.35 10.27
CA ARG A 1036 17.65 -36.04 11.27
C ARG A 1036 16.58 -37.12 11.25
N LEU A 1037 16.36 -37.73 12.41
CA LEU A 1037 15.22 -38.59 12.67
C LEU A 1037 14.05 -37.72 13.13
N LEU A 1038 12.90 -37.84 12.49
CA LEU A 1038 11.67 -37.19 12.91
C LEU A 1038 10.66 -38.31 13.21
N HIS A 1039 9.89 -38.20 14.28
CA HIS A 1039 8.87 -39.20 14.61
C HIS A 1039 7.51 -38.52 14.83
N ASP A 1040 6.45 -39.25 14.52
CA ASP A 1040 5.08 -38.97 14.97
C ASP A 1040 4.50 -40.27 15.56
N ARG A 1041 3.27 -40.24 16.12
CA ARG A 1041 2.62 -41.33 16.86
C ARG A 1041 2.70 -42.69 16.15
N ASP A 1042 2.72 -42.70 14.81
CA ASP A 1042 2.63 -43.92 14.00
C ASP A 1042 3.81 -44.11 13.01
N PHE A 1043 4.77 -43.17 12.89
CA PHE A 1043 5.82 -43.24 11.85
C PHE A 1043 7.17 -42.63 12.26
N LEU A 1044 8.24 -43.23 11.75
CA LEU A 1044 9.62 -42.70 11.79
C LEU A 1044 10.01 -42.20 10.39
N TYR A 1045 10.53 -40.98 10.32
CA TYR A 1045 11.04 -40.34 9.11
C TYR A 1045 12.54 -40.13 9.24
N VAL A 1046 13.28 -40.43 8.17
CA VAL A 1046 14.72 -40.13 8.10
C VAL A 1046 14.94 -39.05 7.05
N ALA A 1047 15.46 -37.91 7.48
CA ALA A 1047 15.86 -36.82 6.60
C ALA A 1047 17.39 -36.79 6.48
N VAL A 1048 17.91 -36.85 5.26
CA VAL A 1048 19.36 -36.76 4.98
C VAL A 1048 19.63 -35.44 4.26
N GLU A 1049 20.45 -34.57 4.85
CA GLU A 1049 20.92 -33.32 4.24
C GLU A 1049 22.39 -33.47 3.84
N VAL A 1050 22.69 -33.40 2.55
CA VAL A 1050 24.06 -33.44 2.03
C VAL A 1050 24.46 -32.03 1.58
N THR A 1051 25.59 -31.54 2.09
CA THR A 1051 26.15 -30.23 1.75
C THR A 1051 27.53 -30.41 1.10
N ALA A 1052 27.71 -29.84 -0.09
CA ALA A 1052 29.00 -29.77 -0.77
C ALA A 1052 29.55 -28.33 -0.71
N VAL A 1053 30.81 -28.16 -0.30
CA VAL A 1053 31.47 -26.85 -0.28
C VAL A 1053 32.60 -26.84 -1.31
N LYS A 1054 32.53 -25.89 -2.26
CA LYS A 1054 33.55 -25.70 -3.30
C LYS A 1054 34.45 -24.53 -2.91
N TYR A 1055 35.74 -24.77 -2.72
CA TYR A 1055 36.73 -23.71 -2.50
C TYR A 1055 37.31 -23.24 -3.84
N PHE A 1056 37.30 -21.92 -4.08
CA PHE A 1056 38.07 -21.30 -5.15
C PHE A 1056 39.13 -20.35 -4.55
N PRO A 1057 40.40 -20.43 -4.97
CA PRO A 1057 41.38 -19.41 -4.60
C PRO A 1057 41.11 -18.11 -5.38
N TRP A 1058 40.96 -16.99 -4.67
CA TRP A 1058 40.67 -15.69 -5.27
C TRP A 1058 41.93 -15.07 -5.90
N ARG A 1059 41.78 -14.51 -7.10
CA ARG A 1059 42.74 -13.61 -7.77
C ARG A 1059 42.02 -12.31 -8.15
N ASP A 1060 42.74 -11.20 -8.20
CA ASP A 1060 42.18 -9.93 -8.65
C ASP A 1060 41.96 -9.90 -10.19
N ASN A 1061 41.36 -8.82 -10.70
CA ASN A 1061 41.05 -8.62 -12.12
C ASN A 1061 42.30 -8.54 -13.04
N PHE A 1062 43.51 -8.64 -12.49
CA PHE A 1062 44.77 -8.71 -13.23
C PHE A 1062 45.54 -10.02 -12.99
N GLY A 1063 44.93 -10.99 -12.30
CA GLY A 1063 45.46 -12.34 -12.15
C GLY A 1063 46.49 -12.54 -11.03
N LYS A 1064 46.64 -11.61 -10.08
CA LYS A 1064 47.47 -11.83 -8.88
C LYS A 1064 46.66 -12.31 -7.68
N PRO A 1065 47.15 -13.30 -6.90
CA PRO A 1065 46.52 -13.71 -5.64
C PRO A 1065 46.76 -12.68 -4.53
N PHE A 1066 45.75 -12.44 -3.68
CA PHE A 1066 45.87 -11.58 -2.51
C PHE A 1066 46.76 -12.22 -1.44
N SER A 1067 47.72 -11.47 -0.88
CA SER A 1067 48.42 -11.83 0.37
C SER A 1067 47.54 -11.47 1.56
N GLN A 1068 47.28 -12.43 2.45
CA GLN A 1068 46.52 -12.23 3.69
C GLN A 1068 47.26 -11.28 4.65
N PRO A 1069 46.58 -10.31 5.28
CA PRO A 1069 46.96 -9.81 6.59
C PRO A 1069 46.21 -10.58 7.68
N ASP A 1070 46.96 -11.00 8.69
CA ASP A 1070 46.46 -11.56 9.93
C ASP A 1070 45.59 -10.53 10.67
N SER A 1071 44.44 -10.99 11.17
CA SER A 1071 43.42 -10.28 11.96
C SER A 1071 42.40 -9.41 11.22
N LEU A 1072 41.15 -9.90 11.15
CA LEU A 1072 39.97 -9.04 10.99
C LEU A 1072 38.75 -9.67 11.69
N CYS A 1073 38.36 -9.05 12.81
CA CYS A 1073 36.99 -9.02 13.30
C CYS A 1073 36.08 -8.48 12.18
N VAL A 1074 35.07 -9.24 11.76
CA VAL A 1074 34.09 -8.78 10.77
C VAL A 1074 32.74 -8.53 11.45
N GLU A 1075 32.41 -7.25 11.57
CA GLU A 1075 31.07 -6.72 11.78
C GLU A 1075 30.10 -7.27 10.72
N TYR A 1076 28.99 -7.88 11.15
CA TYR A 1076 27.89 -8.25 10.25
C TYR A 1076 27.06 -7.02 9.88
N SER A 1077 27.63 -6.18 9.01
CA SER A 1077 26.88 -5.25 8.17
C SER A 1077 26.40 -5.99 6.91
N GLY A 1078 25.14 -5.81 6.56
CA GLY A 1078 24.48 -6.55 5.49
C GLY A 1078 25.18 -6.43 4.14
N MET A 1079 25.76 -7.54 3.67
CA MET A 1079 25.98 -7.83 2.26
C MET A 1079 25.41 -9.21 1.94
N GLN A 1080 24.23 -9.25 1.32
CA GLN A 1080 23.83 -10.40 0.52
C GLN A 1080 24.69 -10.44 -0.74
N TYR A 1081 25.82 -11.14 -0.66
CA TYR A 1081 26.28 -11.99 -1.77
C TYR A 1081 26.27 -13.43 -1.27
N GLY A 1082 25.07 -13.92 -0.95
CA GLY A 1082 24.82 -15.35 -0.98
C GLY A 1082 24.37 -15.68 -2.39
N ILE A 1083 25.17 -16.47 -3.11
CA ILE A 1083 24.60 -17.36 -4.13
C ILE A 1083 23.54 -18.16 -3.38
N ALA A 1084 22.26 -17.81 -3.53
CA ALA A 1084 21.18 -18.61 -3.01
C ALA A 1084 21.14 -19.89 -3.86
N PRO A 1085 21.28 -21.07 -3.26
CA PRO A 1085 20.89 -22.31 -3.90
C PRO A 1085 19.46 -22.22 -4.39
N THR A 1086 19.23 -22.36 -5.69
CA THR A 1086 17.88 -22.64 -6.20
C THR A 1086 17.53 -24.09 -5.84
N THR A 1087 16.75 -24.29 -4.78
CA THR A 1087 16.15 -25.59 -4.48
C THR A 1087 15.06 -25.88 -5.50
N THR A 1088 15.25 -26.90 -6.34
CA THR A 1088 14.16 -27.53 -7.10
C THR A 1088 13.85 -28.86 -6.44
N SER A 1089 12.70 -28.95 -5.76
CA SER A 1089 12.23 -30.20 -5.17
C SER A 1089 11.45 -31.00 -6.21
N LEU A 1090 11.89 -32.24 -6.49
CA LEU A 1090 11.09 -33.25 -7.16
C LEU A 1090 10.61 -34.25 -6.08
N VAL A 1091 9.31 -34.29 -5.79
CA VAL A 1091 8.71 -35.27 -4.88
C VAL A 1091 8.11 -36.38 -5.74
N LEU A 1092 8.68 -37.59 -5.67
CA LEU A 1092 8.05 -38.82 -6.18
C LEU A 1092 7.37 -39.51 -4.99
N MET A 1093 6.03 -39.54 -4.98
CA MET A 1093 5.27 -40.35 -4.03
C MET A 1093 4.85 -41.66 -4.71
N GLY A 1094 5.32 -42.79 -4.19
CA GLY A 1094 4.80 -44.12 -4.52
C GLY A 1094 4.24 -44.78 -3.26
N HIS A 1095 3.03 -45.31 -3.32
CA HIS A 1095 2.46 -46.18 -2.28
C HIS A 1095 2.84 -47.64 -2.58
N GLY A 1096 3.42 -48.35 -1.62
CA GLY A 1096 3.67 -49.79 -1.73
C GLY A 1096 4.21 -50.38 -0.42
N ALA A 1097 3.70 -51.55 -0.04
CA ALA A 1097 4.17 -52.31 1.12
C ALA A 1097 5.62 -52.79 0.93
N ILE A 1098 6.38 -52.86 2.03
CA ILE A 1098 7.81 -53.19 2.06
C ILE A 1098 8.02 -54.64 1.61
N ARG A 1099 8.73 -54.83 0.49
CA ARG A 1099 9.55 -56.03 0.25
C ARG A 1099 11.02 -55.61 0.38
N THR A 1100 11.80 -56.47 1.02
CA THR A 1100 13.26 -56.39 1.19
C THR A 1100 13.96 -56.42 -0.17
N ASP A 1101 14.08 -55.25 -0.80
CA ASP A 1101 15.09 -54.83 -1.78
C ASP A 1101 14.57 -53.59 -2.52
N LEU A 1102 14.61 -52.43 -1.86
CA LEU A 1102 14.25 -51.15 -2.46
C LEU A 1102 15.53 -50.36 -2.80
N ARG A 1103 16.08 -50.59 -4.00
CA ARG A 1103 17.10 -49.71 -4.59
C ARG A 1103 16.42 -48.50 -5.21
N ALA A 1104 16.59 -47.32 -4.63
CA ALA A 1104 16.14 -46.08 -5.25
C ALA A 1104 17.32 -45.27 -5.79
N ARG A 1105 17.19 -44.81 -7.04
CA ARG A 1105 18.15 -43.90 -7.67
C ARG A 1105 17.59 -42.48 -7.63
N ALA A 1106 18.23 -41.60 -6.86
CA ALA A 1106 18.00 -40.16 -6.95
C ALA A 1106 19.13 -39.51 -7.75
N SER A 1107 18.79 -38.66 -8.72
CA SER A 1107 19.75 -37.88 -9.52
C SER A 1107 19.68 -36.41 -9.11
N ILE A 1108 20.81 -35.86 -8.63
CA ILE A 1108 20.94 -34.46 -8.23
C ILE A 1108 21.74 -33.73 -9.31
N THR A 1109 21.13 -32.75 -9.99
CA THR A 1109 21.73 -32.00 -11.10
C THR A 1109 22.21 -30.59 -10.73
N ASN A 1110 22.13 -30.18 -9.46
CA ASN A 1110 22.67 -28.90 -8.97
C ASN A 1110 23.09 -29.02 -7.48
N PRO A 1111 24.37 -28.87 -7.08
CA PRO A 1111 24.86 -29.28 -5.74
C PRO A 1111 24.55 -28.30 -4.61
N SER A 1112 23.70 -27.31 -4.84
CA SER A 1112 23.40 -26.28 -3.86
C SER A 1112 22.24 -26.78 -2.96
N LYS A 1113 22.61 -27.39 -1.82
CA LYS A 1113 21.75 -28.00 -0.76
C LYS A 1113 20.49 -28.72 -1.27
N SER A 1114 20.59 -30.04 -1.41
CA SER A 1114 19.45 -30.91 -1.72
C SER A 1114 19.00 -31.66 -0.47
N LYS A 1115 17.69 -31.67 -0.18
CA LYS A 1115 17.08 -32.50 0.88
C LYS A 1115 16.31 -33.64 0.23
N LEU A 1116 16.64 -34.88 0.61
CA LEU A 1116 15.87 -36.07 0.28
C LEU A 1116 15.10 -36.50 1.53
N LEU A 1117 13.79 -36.71 1.38
CA LEU A 1117 12.90 -37.13 2.45
C LEU A 1117 12.39 -38.53 2.13
N TYR A 1118 12.70 -39.49 3.01
CA TYR A 1118 12.29 -40.88 2.87
C TYR A 1118 11.17 -41.21 3.86
N ARG A 1119 10.13 -41.91 3.37
CA ARG A 1119 9.06 -42.46 4.21
C ARG A 1119 9.24 -43.97 4.32
N ALA A 1120 9.60 -44.47 5.50
CA ALA A 1120 9.61 -45.88 5.83
C ALA A 1120 8.53 -46.14 6.89
N ALA A 1121 7.68 -47.14 6.69
CA ALA A 1121 6.71 -47.58 7.69
C ALA A 1121 7.35 -48.71 8.52
N LEU A 1122 7.72 -48.43 9.77
CA LEU A 1122 8.13 -49.47 10.72
C LEU A 1122 6.93 -49.82 11.61
N PRO A 1123 6.45 -51.08 11.64
CA PRO A 1123 5.42 -51.48 12.60
C PRO A 1123 5.97 -51.40 14.02
N ARG A 1124 5.20 -50.82 14.95
CA ARG A 1124 5.51 -50.87 16.38
C ARG A 1124 5.21 -52.28 16.90
N ALA A 1125 6.18 -52.92 17.56
CA ALA A 1125 5.90 -54.09 18.37
C ALA A 1125 4.92 -53.69 19.49
N LEU A 1126 3.72 -54.27 19.46
CA LEU A 1126 2.67 -54.08 20.45
C LEU A 1126 3.14 -54.65 21.78
N SER A 1127 3.21 -53.82 22.82
CA SER A 1127 3.24 -54.29 24.21
C SER A 1127 1.81 -54.40 24.74
N ASP A 1128 1.52 -55.61 25.20
CA ASP A 1128 0.49 -56.04 26.16
C ASP A 1128 -0.94 -56.31 25.65
N GLY A 1129 -1.28 -57.61 25.63
CA GLY A 1129 -2.63 -58.06 26.01
C GLY A 1129 -3.35 -59.03 25.07
N SER A 1130 -3.05 -60.33 25.23
CA SER A 1130 -3.90 -61.51 24.97
C SER A 1130 -4.29 -61.92 23.54
N ASP A 1131 -4.04 -63.21 23.33
CA ASP A 1131 -4.56 -64.19 22.37
C ASP A 1131 -3.81 -64.45 21.06
N ALA A 1132 -3.28 -65.67 21.04
CA ALA A 1132 -2.45 -66.34 20.07
C ALA A 1132 -3.19 -66.70 18.77
N ASP A 1133 -2.52 -66.59 17.63
CA ASP A 1133 -1.98 -67.77 16.94
C ASP A 1133 -1.21 -67.40 15.65
N GLN A 1134 -0.05 -68.05 15.50
CA GLN A 1134 0.87 -68.14 14.34
C GLN A 1134 1.80 -66.95 13.98
N PRO A 1135 3.14 -67.15 13.99
CA PRO A 1135 4.12 -66.16 13.58
C PRO A 1135 4.41 -66.26 12.07
N SER A 1136 4.10 -65.23 11.28
CA SER A 1136 4.81 -65.00 10.02
C SER A 1136 5.96 -64.05 10.30
N ALA A 1137 7.20 -64.53 10.16
CA ALA A 1137 8.42 -63.76 10.30
C ALA A 1137 8.44 -62.57 9.32
N ALA A 1138 8.02 -61.40 9.77
CA ALA A 1138 8.37 -60.13 9.15
C ALA A 1138 9.59 -59.60 9.92
N THR A 1139 10.78 -59.88 9.38
CA THR A 1139 12.03 -59.27 9.83
C THR A 1139 11.88 -57.76 9.81
N SER A 1140 11.96 -57.13 10.99
CA SER A 1140 12.22 -55.69 11.09
C SER A 1140 13.50 -55.39 10.29
N PRO A 1141 13.51 -54.38 9.40
CA PRO A 1141 14.71 -54.08 8.65
C PRO A 1141 15.79 -53.62 9.63
N GLU A 1142 16.85 -54.42 9.79
CA GLU A 1142 17.98 -54.12 10.68
C GLU A 1142 18.85 -52.97 10.11
N CYS A 1143 18.78 -52.73 8.80
CA CYS A 1143 19.48 -51.62 8.15
C CYS A 1143 18.64 -51.00 7.02
N LEU A 1144 18.78 -49.69 6.81
CA LEU A 1144 18.33 -48.98 5.61
C LEU A 1144 19.54 -48.61 4.75
N ASP A 1145 19.63 -49.21 3.57
CA ASP A 1145 20.66 -48.95 2.57
C ASP A 1145 20.18 -47.90 1.55
N VAL A 1146 20.94 -46.81 1.40
CA VAL A 1146 20.63 -45.69 0.50
C VAL A 1146 21.81 -45.40 -0.43
N ASP A 1147 21.62 -45.68 -1.72
CA ASP A 1147 22.58 -45.36 -2.77
C ASP A 1147 22.31 -43.96 -3.36
N ILE A 1148 23.29 -43.06 -3.29
CA ILE A 1148 23.20 -41.68 -3.80
C ILE A 1148 24.24 -41.49 -4.90
N THR A 1149 23.83 -41.03 -6.09
CA THR A 1149 24.75 -40.71 -7.18
C THR A 1149 24.65 -39.23 -7.53
N VAL A 1150 25.76 -38.51 -7.45
CA VAL A 1150 25.81 -37.06 -7.72
C VAL A 1150 26.42 -36.81 -9.10
N PHE A 1151 25.75 -35.98 -9.92
CA PHE A 1151 26.20 -35.60 -11.26
C PHE A 1151 26.63 -34.12 -11.27
N HIS A 1152 27.69 -33.79 -12.01
CA HIS A 1152 28.13 -32.42 -12.23
C HIS A 1152 27.36 -31.83 -13.44
N GLY A 1153 26.61 -30.74 -13.28
CA GLY A 1153 25.70 -30.24 -14.32
C GLY A 1153 25.83 -28.75 -14.64
N GLU A 1154 26.30 -28.45 -15.84
CA GLU A 1154 25.68 -27.58 -16.86
C GLU A 1154 25.92 -28.32 -18.20
N ASP A 1155 24.91 -28.44 -19.06
CA ASP A 1155 24.85 -29.29 -20.29
C ASP A 1155 24.41 -30.75 -20.11
N VAL A 1156 23.12 -30.95 -19.88
CA VAL A 1156 22.41 -32.20 -20.22
C VAL A 1156 21.53 -31.95 -21.44
N ASP A 1157 22.11 -31.43 -22.54
CA ASP A 1157 21.55 -31.64 -23.87
C ASP A 1157 22.60 -31.43 -24.98
N ARG A 1158 23.56 -32.36 -25.08
CA ARG A 1158 24.15 -32.90 -26.34
C ARG A 1158 25.39 -33.73 -26.05
N ARG A 1159 25.54 -34.80 -26.84
CA ARG A 1159 26.65 -35.77 -26.82
C ARG A 1159 28.01 -35.06 -26.92
N THR A 1160 28.81 -35.08 -25.86
CA THR A 1160 30.26 -35.47 -25.81
C THR A 1160 30.90 -35.12 -24.45
N HIS A 1161 31.60 -36.12 -23.86
CA HIS A 1161 32.51 -36.09 -22.69
C HIS A 1161 31.91 -35.82 -21.28
N SER A 1162 31.53 -36.90 -20.61
CA SER A 1162 31.14 -36.96 -19.19
C SER A 1162 32.34 -37.03 -18.24
N LEU A 1163 32.41 -36.15 -17.24
CA LEU A 1163 33.18 -36.40 -16.00
C LEU A 1163 32.56 -37.57 -15.21
N PRO A 1164 33.34 -38.36 -14.44
CA PRO A 1164 32.82 -39.54 -13.74
C PRO A 1164 31.81 -39.16 -12.65
N ALA A 1165 30.69 -39.87 -12.60
CA ALA A 1165 29.74 -39.81 -11.49
C ALA A 1165 30.40 -40.37 -10.23
N ILE A 1166 30.16 -39.74 -9.07
CA ILE A 1166 30.68 -40.21 -7.78
C ILE A 1166 29.53 -40.89 -7.02
N PRO A 1167 29.53 -42.23 -6.89
CA PRO A 1167 28.54 -42.95 -6.10
C PRO A 1167 28.89 -42.87 -4.60
N PHE A 1168 27.87 -42.73 -3.77
CA PHE A 1168 27.94 -42.85 -2.32
C PHE A 1168 26.94 -43.90 -1.86
N HIS A 1169 27.34 -44.75 -0.94
CA HIS A 1169 26.47 -45.70 -0.29
C HIS A 1169 26.38 -45.33 1.19
N LEU A 1170 25.17 -45.05 1.67
CA LEU A 1170 24.87 -44.85 3.08
C LEU A 1170 24.16 -46.10 3.60
N ARG A 1171 24.62 -46.65 4.72
CA ARG A 1171 23.98 -47.75 5.44
C ARG A 1171 23.62 -47.26 6.82
N LEU A 1172 22.34 -47.25 7.15
CA LEU A 1172 21.81 -46.80 8.43
C LEU A 1172 21.37 -48.02 9.24
N ASP A 1173 22.09 -48.33 10.31
CA ASP A 1173 21.70 -49.35 11.27
C ASP A 1173 20.57 -48.79 12.14
N LEU A 1174 19.39 -49.43 12.12
CA LEU A 1174 18.18 -48.89 12.75
C LEU A 1174 18.06 -49.26 14.25
N GLN A 1175 19.06 -49.95 14.82
CA GLN A 1175 19.12 -50.31 16.25
C GLN A 1175 19.79 -49.25 17.17
N ALA A 1176 20.40 -48.18 16.62
CA ALA A 1176 21.17 -47.19 17.39
C ALA A 1176 20.45 -45.84 17.62
#